data_AF-A0A482WXW4-F1
#
_entry.id   AF-A0A482WXW4-F1
#
_cell.length_a   1.000
_cell.length_b   1.000
_cell.length_c   1.000
_cell.angle_alpha   90.00
_cell.angle_beta   90.00
_cell.angle_gamma   90.00
#
_symmetry.space_group_name_H-M   'P 1'
#
loop_
_entity.id
_entity.type
_entity.pdbx_description
1 polymer ?
#
loop_
_entity_poly.entity_id
_entity_poly.type
_entity_poly.pdbx_seq_one_letter_code
_entity_poly.pdbx_strand_id
1 'polypeptide(L)'
;MFSYITPIFGAVIADSYWGRFKTIFYFGSIYSIGTVFVCLSTIPMLVGNALLLLIVGLLLVAVGTGGLKPCIATFGGDQFTTISQKRKFYDRYISVYFWLVNIATLLGMLVVPLLRNLKAFDEDLCYTFSFALPSFIVILALIFFKSGESLYEKQKLGQDVMLFEFCSCFFYAISEKIRNPFKKWQFLELSPHKYNAKQIEDMNTVLNILVIYIPLPVFWCLNVQQASTWTFQASRTENHLLGYYVAPDDIQILNPILVLLCVPILESIVYPVFGNKLELLASPLHRMTAGGFTSSKSFFLASLLETKLKRSNPSLPKHNISFVNFMNLLPCALQVLNPSNSVQVLPAYNSYLFNKIPVNNVTNYTVDILSPYQCGDISFQNPHLRLPIEVHEKNASSVFIFEDEQLIVSAKTVFDDLEKSLYGKSRLRVIIIETKNVLGMTELNITTTESKSLLYNYTSTPLNRISVSSFKELTSGNYTYTIRKLNLDKNQSYSEVVTEDFTVESGGVYSLIIHRNKADIKYHKLTLMTPPNKVNIIWMLPQYGFLSVGEALFAESAISFSIAHAPKSMKSVTLAMWYLSIALGNLLVIIVTEVKPFRSQKAEFLFYTILAVGTMTLFMAIITRYDLESEKPSTPKIATSYLAVDGTPLVFGESLGD
;
A
#
# COMPACT_ATOMS: atom_id res chain seq x y z
N MET A 1 1.35 12.39 1.81
CA MET A 1 2.00 13.50 1.09
C MET A 1 1.94 14.81 1.89
N PHE A 2 0.76 15.34 2.23
CA PHE A 2 0.65 16.64 2.91
C PHE A 2 1.44 16.71 4.24
N SER A 3 1.43 15.64 5.04
CA SER A 3 2.23 15.50 6.28
C SER A 3 3.75 15.48 6.12
N TYR A 4 4.25 15.49 4.87
CA TYR A 4 5.67 15.60 4.52
C TYR A 4 6.02 16.95 3.88
N ILE A 5 5.01 17.77 3.54
CA ILE A 5 5.18 19.17 3.11
C ILE A 5 5.10 20.10 4.33
N THR A 6 4.17 19.82 5.24
CA THR A 6 3.93 20.60 6.45
C THR A 6 5.13 20.74 7.42
N PRO A 7 6.14 19.85 7.44
CA PRO A 7 7.41 20.09 8.17
C PRO A 7 8.09 21.41 7.85
N ILE A 8 7.95 21.96 6.64
CA ILE A 8 8.54 23.26 6.29
C ILE A 8 7.99 24.35 7.20
N PHE A 9 6.68 24.39 7.41
CA PHE A 9 6.05 25.36 8.32
C PHE A 9 6.47 25.14 9.78
N GLY A 10 6.57 23.87 10.21
CA GLY A 10 7.05 23.52 11.54
C GLY A 10 8.48 24.03 11.79
N ALA A 11 9.38 23.79 10.84
CA ALA A 11 10.76 24.25 10.93
C ALA A 11 10.86 25.78 10.96
N VAL A 12 10.09 26.49 10.12
CA VAL A 12 10.05 27.96 10.12
C VAL A 12 9.63 28.49 11.48
N ILE A 13 8.53 27.99 12.02
CA ILE A 13 7.97 28.46 13.29
C ILE A 13 8.92 28.13 14.45
N ALA A 14 9.54 26.95 14.44
CA ALA A 14 10.48 26.52 15.46
C ALA A 14 11.77 27.35 15.47
N ASP A 15 12.40 27.53 14.32
CA ASP A 15 13.71 28.18 14.24
C ASP A 15 13.59 29.73 14.23
N SER A 16 12.42 30.29 13.87
CA SER A 16 12.26 31.76 13.69
C SER A 16 11.42 32.47 14.75
N TYR A 17 10.38 31.85 15.30
CA TYR A 17 9.39 32.57 16.13
C TYR A 17 9.20 32.00 17.53
N TRP A 18 8.87 30.70 17.64
CA TRP A 18 8.36 30.12 18.87
C TRP A 18 9.42 29.32 19.65
N GLY A 19 10.48 28.86 18.98
CA GLY A 19 11.38 27.85 19.51
C GLY A 19 10.82 26.44 19.36
N ARG A 20 11.70 25.44 19.41
CA ARG A 20 11.36 24.02 19.20
C ARG A 20 10.34 23.49 20.21
N PHE A 21 10.50 23.81 21.50
CA PHE A 21 9.59 23.34 22.56
C PHE A 21 8.13 23.78 22.34
N LYS A 22 7.90 25.09 22.13
CA LYS A 22 6.55 25.62 21.90
C LYS A 22 5.95 25.07 20.60
N THR A 23 6.77 24.94 19.56
CA THR A 23 6.33 24.36 18.29
C THR A 23 5.86 22.92 18.46
N ILE A 24 6.62 22.10 19.19
CA ILE A 24 6.23 20.72 19.50
C ILE A 24 4.91 20.71 20.29
N PHE A 25 4.77 21.57 21.30
CA PHE A 25 3.54 21.62 22.10
C PHE A 25 2.31 22.04 21.27
N TYR A 26 2.37 23.13 20.51
CA TYR A 26 1.22 23.63 19.76
C TYR A 26 0.83 22.72 18.58
N PHE A 27 1.80 22.24 17.80
CA PHE A 27 1.51 21.27 16.73
C PHE A 27 1.10 19.90 17.29
N GLY A 28 1.61 19.54 18.48
CA GLY A 28 1.13 18.40 19.27
C GLY A 28 -0.34 18.52 19.64
N SER A 29 -0.79 19.68 20.12
CA SER A 29 -2.21 19.93 20.41
C SER A 29 -3.07 19.84 19.17
N ILE A 30 -2.63 20.39 18.03
CA ILE A 30 -3.33 20.27 16.74
C ILE A 30 -3.44 18.80 16.32
N TYR A 31 -2.37 18.02 16.49
CA TYR A 31 -2.36 16.59 16.20
C TYR A 31 -3.37 15.84 17.08
N SER A 32 -3.38 16.08 18.39
CA SER A 32 -4.34 15.48 19.33
C SER A 32 -5.80 15.79 18.96
N ILE A 33 -6.10 17.05 18.60
CA ILE A 33 -7.46 17.43 18.18
C ILE A 33 -7.84 16.69 16.88
N GLY A 34 -6.90 16.60 15.93
CA GLY A 34 -7.10 15.87 14.69
C GLY A 34 -7.42 14.39 14.91
N THR A 35 -6.69 13.70 15.80
CA THR A 35 -6.97 12.28 16.09
C THR A 35 -8.31 12.07 16.78
N VAL A 36 -8.74 13.02 17.64
CA VAL A 36 -10.07 12.98 18.23
C VAL A 36 -11.15 13.12 17.16
N PHE A 37 -10.98 14.02 16.19
CA PHE A 37 -11.95 14.21 15.10
C PHE A 37 -12.07 12.97 14.20
N VAL A 38 -10.94 12.31 13.90
CA VAL A 38 -10.95 11.02 13.19
C VAL A 38 -11.70 9.96 14.01
N CYS A 39 -11.47 9.88 15.31
CA CYS A 39 -12.21 8.95 16.18
C CYS A 39 -13.71 9.26 16.25
N LEU A 40 -14.11 10.52 16.32
CA LEU A 40 -15.52 10.93 16.33
C LEU A 40 -16.21 10.60 15.00
N SER A 41 -15.46 10.59 13.89
CA SER A 41 -16.01 10.27 12.57
C SER A 41 -16.50 8.82 12.44
N THR A 42 -16.06 7.91 13.31
CA THR A 42 -16.47 6.49 13.27
C THR A 42 -17.64 6.16 14.18
N ILE A 43 -18.13 7.11 14.96
CA ILE A 43 -19.25 6.88 15.90
C ILE A 43 -20.57 6.88 15.11
N PRO A 44 -21.37 5.79 15.17
CA PRO A 44 -22.62 5.67 14.41
C PRO A 44 -23.64 6.80 14.65
N MET A 45 -23.65 7.41 15.83
CA MET A 45 -24.54 8.54 16.15
C MET A 45 -24.20 9.85 15.41
N LEU A 46 -22.99 9.96 14.82
CA LEU A 46 -22.49 11.16 14.15
C LEU A 46 -22.41 11.01 12.61
N VAL A 47 -23.03 9.97 12.06
CA VAL A 47 -22.93 9.56 10.64
C VAL A 47 -23.24 10.71 9.66
N GLY A 48 -24.18 11.60 9.98
CA GLY A 48 -24.55 12.73 9.12
C GLY A 48 -23.40 13.68 8.80
N ASN A 49 -22.42 13.83 9.70
CA ASN A 49 -21.26 14.70 9.53
C ASN A 49 -19.92 13.92 9.48
N ALA A 50 -19.95 12.59 9.40
CA ALA A 50 -18.77 11.74 9.49
C ALA A 50 -17.69 12.08 8.46
N LEU A 51 -18.08 12.33 7.20
CA LEU A 51 -17.14 12.69 6.14
C LEU A 51 -16.43 14.02 6.41
N LEU A 52 -17.16 15.04 6.89
CA LEU A 52 -16.58 16.34 7.22
C LEU A 52 -15.61 16.22 8.40
N LEU A 53 -16.02 15.52 9.46
CA LEU A 53 -15.18 15.25 10.64
C LEU A 53 -13.91 14.50 10.25
N LEU A 54 -14.02 13.52 9.35
CA LEU A 54 -12.88 12.77 8.84
C LEU A 54 -11.92 13.64 8.04
N ILE A 55 -12.42 14.45 7.09
CA ILE A 55 -11.57 15.33 6.26
C ILE A 55 -10.85 16.37 7.14
N VAL A 56 -11.59 17.04 8.02
CA VAL A 56 -11.01 18.03 8.94
C VAL A 56 -10.01 17.36 9.88
N GLY A 57 -10.36 16.19 10.43
CA GLY A 57 -9.49 15.40 11.30
C GLY A 57 -8.18 15.01 10.60
N LEU A 58 -8.24 14.47 9.38
CA LEU A 58 -7.07 14.09 8.59
C LEU A 58 -6.19 15.29 8.22
N LEU A 59 -6.78 16.45 7.91
CA LEU A 59 -6.03 17.68 7.66
C LEU A 59 -5.28 18.16 8.92
N LEU A 60 -5.96 18.18 10.08
CA LEU A 60 -5.34 18.54 11.36
C LEU A 60 -4.23 17.56 11.74
N VAL A 61 -4.44 16.25 11.55
CA VAL A 61 -3.40 15.23 11.74
C VAL A 61 -2.21 15.51 10.83
N ALA A 62 -2.43 15.81 9.55
CA ALA A 62 -1.34 16.08 8.61
C ALA A 62 -0.55 17.36 8.94
N VAL A 63 -1.23 18.42 9.40
CA VAL A 63 -0.58 19.67 9.85
C VAL A 63 0.19 19.43 11.16
N GLY A 64 -0.46 18.83 12.15
CA GLY A 64 0.12 18.54 13.47
C GLY A 64 1.36 17.64 13.37
N THR A 65 1.22 16.47 12.74
CA THR A 65 2.34 15.52 12.55
C THR A 65 3.49 16.14 11.76
N GLY A 66 3.21 16.93 10.72
CA GLY A 66 4.25 17.60 9.97
C GLY A 66 5.02 18.62 10.77
N GLY A 67 4.34 19.47 11.55
CA GLY A 67 5.00 20.50 12.36
C GLY A 67 5.91 19.92 13.46
N LEU A 68 5.57 18.74 13.97
CA LEU A 68 6.33 18.00 14.98
C LEU A 68 7.62 17.36 14.43
N LYS A 69 7.54 16.76 13.25
CA LYS A 69 8.59 15.93 12.62
C LYS A 69 10.00 16.54 12.61
N PRO A 70 10.23 17.79 12.18
CA PRO A 70 11.58 18.36 12.11
C PRO A 70 12.10 18.81 13.48
N CYS A 71 11.22 18.89 14.49
CA CYS A 71 11.52 19.49 15.79
C CYS A 71 11.88 18.46 16.87
N ILE A 72 11.30 17.25 16.85
CA ILE A 72 11.46 16.28 17.95
C ILE A 72 12.91 15.79 18.06
N ALA A 73 13.49 15.31 16.95
CA ALA A 73 14.86 14.79 16.93
C ALA A 73 15.90 15.89 17.21
N THR A 74 15.66 17.09 16.69
CA THR A 74 16.54 18.25 16.90
C THR A 74 16.46 18.75 18.34
N PHE A 75 15.27 18.81 18.94
CA PHE A 75 15.06 19.20 20.34
C PHE A 75 15.66 18.21 21.33
N GLY A 76 15.56 16.90 21.08
CA GLY A 76 16.23 15.91 21.89
C GLY A 76 17.76 16.00 21.79
N GLY A 77 18.28 16.30 20.60
CA GLY A 77 19.70 16.60 20.41
C GLY A 77 20.19 17.86 21.13
N ASP A 78 19.32 18.85 21.38
CA ASP A 78 19.66 20.08 22.10
C ASP A 78 19.87 19.87 23.60
N GLN A 79 19.35 18.76 24.16
CA GLN A 79 19.48 18.47 25.59
C GLN A 79 20.93 18.19 26.01
N PHE A 80 21.80 17.85 25.06
CA PHE A 80 23.24 17.72 25.29
C PHE A 80 23.91 19.10 25.14
N THR A 81 24.15 19.80 26.25
CA THR A 81 24.64 21.19 26.21
C THR A 81 26.15 21.28 26.06
N THR A 82 26.91 20.36 26.67
CA THR A 82 28.37 20.38 26.65
C THR A 82 28.97 19.62 25.46
N ILE A 83 30.13 20.07 24.98
CA ILE A 83 30.86 19.45 23.85
C ILE A 83 31.27 18.01 24.20
N SER A 84 31.67 17.75 25.44
CA SER A 84 32.03 16.41 25.94
C SER A 84 30.83 15.45 25.93
N GLN A 85 29.64 15.92 26.35
CA GLN A 85 28.40 15.13 26.27
C GLN A 85 28.02 14.83 24.82
N LYS A 86 28.04 15.84 23.93
CA LYS A 86 27.76 15.62 22.51
C LYS A 86 28.71 14.59 21.90
N ARG A 87 30.01 14.68 22.20
CA ARG A 87 31.01 13.73 21.68
C ARG A 87 30.79 12.29 22.18
N LYS A 88 30.27 12.11 23.39
CA LYS A 88 30.13 10.78 24.01
C LYS A 88 28.77 10.11 23.78
N PHE A 89 27.68 10.89 23.74
CA PHE A 89 26.32 10.35 23.80
C PHE A 89 25.44 10.66 22.58
N TYR A 90 25.85 11.56 21.68
CA TYR A 90 25.00 12.03 20.59
C TYR A 90 24.72 10.94 19.54
N ASP A 91 25.74 10.21 19.11
CA ASP A 91 25.58 9.11 18.16
C ASP A 91 24.68 8.01 18.74
N ARG A 92 24.87 7.69 20.03
CA ARG A 92 24.02 6.73 20.74
C ARG A 92 22.57 7.20 20.82
N TYR A 93 22.32 8.49 21.05
CA TYR A 93 20.98 9.07 21.04
C TYR A 93 20.31 8.91 19.67
N ILE A 94 21.01 9.23 18.57
CA ILE A 94 20.47 9.10 17.21
C ILE A 94 20.12 7.64 16.90
N SER A 95 21.01 6.69 17.19
CA SER A 95 20.73 5.27 16.97
C SER A 95 19.53 4.80 17.80
N VAL A 96 19.46 5.14 19.10
CA VAL A 96 18.32 4.76 19.96
C VAL A 96 17.01 5.39 19.46
N TYR A 97 17.04 6.65 19.02
CA TYR A 97 15.88 7.30 18.42
C TYR A 97 15.38 6.56 17.18
N PHE A 98 16.29 6.20 16.27
CA PHE A 98 15.95 5.45 15.06
C PHE A 98 15.35 4.08 15.37
N TRP A 99 15.92 3.36 16.35
CA TRP A 99 15.39 2.09 16.84
C TRP A 99 13.99 2.22 17.44
N LEU A 100 13.76 3.22 18.29
CA LEU A 100 12.46 3.46 18.90
C LEU A 100 11.39 3.79 17.86
N VAL A 101 11.72 4.56 16.84
CA VAL A 101 10.79 4.87 15.74
C VAL A 101 10.37 3.60 15.01
N ASN A 102 11.32 2.72 14.65
CA ASN A 102 11.00 1.47 13.95
C ASN A 102 10.19 0.50 14.81
N ILE A 103 10.49 0.40 16.12
CA ILE A 103 9.68 -0.39 17.07
C ILE A 103 8.26 0.18 17.18
N ALA A 104 8.12 1.50 17.29
CA ALA A 104 6.81 2.15 17.36
C ALA A 104 6.00 1.92 16.07
N THR A 105 6.63 1.98 14.91
CA THR A 105 5.99 1.64 13.62
C THR A 105 5.53 0.19 13.59
N LEU A 106 6.37 -0.76 14.04
CA LEU A 106 6.02 -2.18 14.12
C LEU A 106 4.82 -2.42 15.05
N LEU A 107 4.84 -1.85 16.25
CA LEU A 107 3.73 -1.96 17.21
C LEU A 107 2.45 -1.35 16.65
N GLY A 108 2.52 -0.18 16.00
CA GLY A 108 1.38 0.45 15.36
C GLY A 108 0.77 -0.42 14.26
N MET A 109 1.60 -1.03 13.42
CA MET A 109 1.16 -1.93 12.34
C MET A 109 0.61 -3.26 12.84
N LEU A 110 0.98 -3.73 14.04
CA LEU A 110 0.46 -4.97 14.62
C LEU A 110 -0.82 -4.76 15.45
N VAL A 111 -0.81 -3.74 16.31
CA VAL A 111 -1.88 -3.54 17.31
C VAL A 111 -3.17 -3.03 16.65
N VAL A 112 -3.07 -2.09 15.71
CA VAL A 112 -4.26 -1.46 15.11
C VAL A 112 -5.08 -2.46 14.28
N PRO A 113 -4.50 -3.28 13.38
CA PRO A 113 -5.26 -4.30 12.65
C PRO A 113 -5.81 -5.42 13.55
N LEU A 114 -5.08 -5.79 14.61
CA LEU A 114 -5.55 -6.77 15.59
C LEU A 114 -6.85 -6.29 16.25
N LEU A 115 -6.89 -5.03 16.71
CA LEU A 115 -8.07 -4.40 17.30
C LEU A 115 -9.24 -4.32 16.32
N ARG A 116 -8.96 -3.98 15.05
CA ARG A 116 -9.97 -3.93 13.99
C ARG A 116 -10.64 -5.28 13.74
N ASN A 117 -9.90 -6.38 13.87
CA ASN A 117 -10.36 -7.74 13.55
C ASN A 117 -10.92 -8.51 14.77
N LEU A 118 -11.04 -7.86 15.94
CA LEU A 118 -11.64 -8.51 17.11
C LEU A 118 -13.13 -8.79 16.86
N LYS A 119 -13.47 -10.05 16.59
CA LYS A 119 -14.84 -10.55 16.36
C LYS A 119 -15.80 -10.41 17.56
N ALA A 120 -15.32 -9.90 18.70
CA ALA A 120 -16.06 -9.83 19.94
C ALA A 120 -17.03 -8.63 20.03
N PHE A 121 -16.91 -7.64 19.14
CA PHE A 121 -17.75 -6.45 19.12
C PHE A 121 -18.43 -6.27 17.75
N ASP A 122 -19.56 -5.56 17.71
CA ASP A 122 -20.16 -5.10 16.45
C ASP A 122 -19.11 -4.38 15.58
N GLU A 123 -19.17 -4.58 14.26
CA GLU A 123 -18.15 -4.10 13.32
C GLU A 123 -17.85 -2.59 13.51
N ASP A 124 -18.87 -1.78 13.79
CA ASP A 124 -18.76 -0.33 13.98
C ASP A 124 -18.01 0.08 15.26
N LEU A 125 -18.12 -0.73 16.33
CA LEU A 125 -17.38 -0.47 17.57
C LEU A 125 -15.89 -0.78 17.42
N CYS A 126 -15.53 -1.81 16.64
CA CYS A 126 -14.13 -2.18 16.38
C CYS A 126 -13.34 -1.05 15.71
N TYR A 127 -13.94 -0.34 14.74
CA TYR A 127 -13.32 0.83 14.11
C TYR A 127 -13.10 1.97 15.12
N THR A 128 -14.09 2.22 15.98
CA THR A 128 -14.00 3.29 16.99
C THR A 128 -12.87 3.04 17.98
N PHE A 129 -12.75 1.81 18.51
CA PHE A 129 -11.64 1.47 19.40
C PHE A 129 -10.27 1.57 18.72
N SER A 130 -10.18 1.20 17.45
CA SER A 130 -8.94 1.27 16.66
C SER A 130 -8.41 2.70 16.50
N PHE A 131 -9.29 3.70 16.40
CA PHE A 131 -8.90 5.12 16.34
C PHE A 131 -8.83 5.80 17.72
N ALA A 132 -9.58 5.32 18.71
CA ALA A 132 -9.54 5.83 20.07
C ALA A 132 -8.18 5.60 20.73
N LEU A 133 -7.56 4.43 20.50
CA LEU A 133 -6.26 4.10 21.09
C LEU A 133 -5.14 5.08 20.67
N PRO A 134 -4.88 5.34 19.37
CA PRO A 134 -3.92 6.37 18.95
C PRO A 134 -4.24 7.75 19.54
N SER A 135 -5.52 8.14 19.58
CA SER A 135 -5.92 9.43 20.14
C SER A 135 -5.57 9.56 21.62
N PHE A 136 -5.82 8.50 22.41
CA PHE A 136 -5.46 8.47 23.82
C PHE A 136 -3.95 8.54 24.03
N ILE A 137 -3.17 7.75 23.27
CA ILE A 137 -1.70 7.72 23.37
C ILE A 137 -1.09 9.09 23.04
N VAL A 138 -1.57 9.77 22.00
CA VAL A 138 -1.05 11.09 21.59
C VAL A 138 -1.36 12.17 22.64
N ILE A 139 -2.57 12.17 23.21
CA ILE A 139 -2.95 13.09 24.29
C ILE A 139 -2.06 12.84 25.52
N LEU A 140 -1.87 11.59 25.91
CA LEU A 140 -1.02 11.21 27.03
C LEU A 140 0.43 11.64 26.80
N ALA A 141 0.98 11.40 25.61
CA ALA A 141 2.33 11.82 25.24
C ALA A 141 2.52 13.34 25.31
N LEU A 142 1.51 14.12 24.88
CA LEU A 142 1.55 15.58 24.95
C LEU A 142 1.53 16.09 26.39
N ILE A 143 0.72 15.46 27.26
CA ILE A 143 0.70 15.77 28.70
C ILE A 143 2.07 15.49 29.31
N PHE A 144 2.64 14.30 29.09
CA PHE A 144 3.98 13.95 29.58
C PHE A 144 5.06 14.92 29.08
N PHE A 145 5.03 15.28 27.80
CA PHE A 145 5.97 16.25 27.23
C PHE A 145 5.83 17.63 27.90
N LYS A 146 4.61 18.10 28.15
CA LYS A 146 4.38 19.38 28.84
C LYS A 146 4.80 19.31 30.31
N SER A 147 4.57 18.19 31.00
CA SER A 147 4.99 17.99 32.40
C SER A 147 6.51 18.05 32.55
N GLY A 148 7.28 17.66 31.54
CA GLY A 148 8.74 17.75 31.52
C GLY A 148 9.30 19.15 31.26
N GLU A 149 8.47 20.18 31.12
CA GLU A 149 8.89 21.51 30.67
C GLU A 149 10.03 22.14 31.50
N SER A 150 10.04 21.91 32.82
CA SER A 150 11.06 22.43 33.73
C SER A 150 12.40 21.71 33.62
N LEU A 151 12.42 20.51 33.06
CA LEU A 151 13.61 19.67 32.91
C LEU A 151 14.36 19.91 31.59
N TYR A 152 13.69 20.53 30.61
CA TYR A 152 14.28 20.71 29.29
C TYR A 152 15.15 21.95 29.18
N GLU A 153 16.30 21.78 28.54
CA GLU A 153 17.10 22.90 28.07
C GLU A 153 16.45 23.48 26.81
N LYS A 154 16.17 24.79 26.83
CA LYS A 154 15.53 25.51 25.73
C LYS A 154 16.55 26.46 25.10
N GLN A 155 16.98 26.16 23.88
CA GLN A 155 17.87 27.06 23.13
C GLN A 155 17.22 28.44 22.94
N LYS A 156 18.01 29.49 23.19
CA LYS A 156 17.63 30.87 22.85
C LYS A 156 17.64 31.02 21.33
N LEU A 157 16.57 31.54 20.76
CA LEU A 157 16.51 31.82 19.32
C LEU A 157 17.54 32.91 18.98
N GLY A 158 18.27 32.72 17.87
CA GLY A 158 18.97 33.83 17.21
C GLY A 158 17.93 34.80 16.65
N GLN A 159 18.17 36.10 16.73
CA GLN A 159 17.16 37.14 16.47
C GLN A 159 16.70 37.24 15.00
N ASP A 160 17.35 36.57 14.04
CA ASP A 160 17.10 36.76 12.62
C ASP A 160 16.34 35.58 11.99
N VAL A 161 15.27 35.90 11.24
CA VAL A 161 14.41 34.93 10.53
C VAL A 161 15.16 34.40 9.30
N MET A 162 16.00 33.38 9.50
CA MET A 162 16.90 32.87 8.47
C MET A 162 16.20 32.28 7.24
N LEU A 163 14.98 31.71 7.35
CA LEU A 163 14.35 31.05 6.20
C LEU A 163 13.76 32.01 5.17
N PHE A 164 13.05 33.08 5.58
CA PHE A 164 12.52 34.05 4.61
C PHE A 164 13.64 34.76 3.88
N GLU A 165 14.73 35.06 4.60
CA GLU A 165 15.96 35.58 4.04
C GLU A 165 16.62 34.57 3.10
N PHE A 166 16.66 33.28 3.48
CA PHE A 166 17.16 32.20 2.64
C PHE A 166 16.36 32.03 1.35
N CYS A 167 15.01 31.96 1.42
CA CYS A 167 14.16 31.86 0.25
C CYS A 167 14.32 33.09 -0.65
N SER A 168 14.33 34.29 -0.08
CA SER A 168 14.54 35.53 -0.85
C SER A 168 15.92 35.54 -1.52
N CYS A 169 16.98 35.16 -0.80
CA CYS A 169 18.33 35.02 -1.31
C CYS A 169 18.40 33.96 -2.42
N PHE A 170 17.76 32.82 -2.22
CA PHE A 170 17.72 31.71 -3.18
C PHE A 170 17.00 32.09 -4.48
N PHE A 171 15.80 32.68 -4.39
CA PHE A 171 15.07 33.16 -5.57
C PHE A 171 15.81 34.30 -6.27
N TYR A 172 16.49 35.18 -5.53
CA TYR A 172 17.35 36.21 -6.10
C TYR A 172 18.53 35.60 -6.87
N ALA A 173 19.25 34.65 -6.27
CA ALA A 173 20.37 33.96 -6.90
C ALA A 173 19.96 33.18 -8.16
N ILE A 174 18.81 32.50 -8.13
CA ILE A 174 18.24 31.83 -9.31
C ILE A 174 17.89 32.85 -10.40
N SER A 175 17.18 33.91 -10.05
CA SER A 175 16.79 34.97 -11.00
C SER A 175 18.01 35.61 -11.66
N GLU A 176 19.09 35.83 -10.90
CA GLU A 176 20.33 36.36 -11.44
C GLU A 176 21.07 35.36 -12.33
N LYS A 177 21.08 34.06 -12.00
CA LYS A 177 21.68 33.03 -12.86
C LYS A 177 20.93 32.87 -14.18
N ILE A 178 19.60 32.95 -14.15
CA ILE A 178 18.77 32.94 -15.36
C ILE A 178 19.10 34.16 -16.23
N ARG A 179 19.36 35.33 -15.63
CA ARG A 179 19.79 36.54 -16.34
C ARG A 179 21.24 36.47 -16.84
N ASN A 180 22.15 35.83 -16.10
CA ASN A 180 23.59 35.77 -16.39
C ASN A 180 24.12 34.32 -16.38
N PRO A 181 23.89 33.54 -17.45
CA PRO A 181 24.23 32.11 -17.47
C PRO A 181 25.73 31.80 -17.41
N PHE A 182 26.60 32.72 -17.85
CA PHE A 182 28.06 32.52 -17.90
C PHE A 182 28.81 32.89 -16.60
N LYS A 183 28.13 33.46 -15.60
CA LYS A 183 28.76 33.83 -14.32
C LYS A 183 29.02 32.57 -13.47
N LYS A 184 30.22 32.46 -12.89
CA LYS A 184 30.66 31.32 -12.07
C LYS A 184 29.66 31.10 -10.92
N TRP A 185 29.31 29.85 -10.63
CA TRP A 185 28.34 29.46 -9.60
C TRP A 185 28.96 29.58 -8.19
N GLN A 186 29.22 30.81 -7.74
CA GLN A 186 29.44 31.12 -6.33
C GLN A 186 28.20 31.87 -5.85
N PHE A 187 27.33 31.17 -5.13
CA PHE A 187 25.95 31.57 -4.83
C PHE A 187 25.79 32.94 -4.16
N LEU A 188 26.85 33.55 -3.62
CA LEU A 188 26.69 34.54 -2.55
C LEU A 188 27.72 35.70 -2.47
N GLU A 189 28.60 35.91 -3.45
CA GLU A 189 29.36 37.19 -3.54
C GLU A 189 28.48 38.39 -3.97
N LEU A 190 27.18 38.15 -4.20
CA LEU A 190 26.26 39.06 -4.87
C LEU A 190 25.39 39.92 -3.95
N SER A 191 25.50 39.80 -2.63
CA SER A 191 24.75 40.67 -1.69
C SER A 191 25.40 40.83 -0.30
N PRO A 192 26.65 41.30 -0.20
CA PRO A 192 27.28 41.60 1.10
C PRO A 192 26.57 42.73 1.87
N HIS A 193 25.75 43.56 1.21
CA HIS A 193 25.13 44.73 1.82
C HIS A 193 23.78 44.46 2.52
N LYS A 194 23.18 43.26 2.36
CA LYS A 194 21.86 42.95 2.93
C LYS A 194 21.88 41.86 4.01
N TYR A 195 22.89 40.99 4.02
CA TYR A 195 22.96 39.81 4.90
C TYR A 195 24.31 39.72 5.59
N ASN A 196 24.31 39.21 6.82
CA ASN A 196 25.52 39.04 7.62
C ASN A 196 26.40 37.91 7.04
N ALA A 197 27.72 38.04 7.10
CA ALA A 197 28.66 37.07 6.49
C ALA A 197 28.44 35.63 6.99
N LYS A 198 28.11 35.46 8.27
CA LYS A 198 27.78 34.16 8.87
C LYS A 198 26.47 33.57 8.36
N GLN A 199 25.46 34.41 8.10
CA GLN A 199 24.21 33.94 7.52
C GLN A 199 24.44 33.44 6.10
N ILE A 200 25.21 34.20 5.33
CA ILE A 200 25.63 33.83 3.97
C ILE A 200 26.34 32.45 3.96
N GLU A 201 27.26 32.21 4.89
CA GLU A 201 27.95 30.92 5.04
C GLU A 201 26.99 29.76 5.39
N ASP A 202 26.10 29.96 6.37
CA ASP A 202 25.07 28.99 6.75
C ASP A 202 24.17 28.65 5.56
N MET A 203 23.74 29.65 4.79
CA MET A 203 22.89 29.48 3.61
C MET A 203 23.60 28.70 2.49
N ASN A 204 24.87 29.01 2.21
CA ASN A 204 25.67 28.25 1.23
C ASN A 204 25.77 26.78 1.61
N THR A 205 25.98 26.49 2.90
CA THR A 205 26.05 25.12 3.41
C THR A 205 24.75 24.37 3.17
N VAL A 206 23.59 25.01 3.46
CA VAL A 206 22.28 24.40 3.20
C VAL A 206 22.05 24.17 1.71
N LEU A 207 22.38 25.12 0.83
CA LEU A 207 22.20 24.97 -0.61
C LEU A 207 22.98 23.80 -1.18
N ASN A 208 24.21 23.63 -0.72
CA ASN A 208 25.03 22.52 -1.14
C ASN A 208 24.43 21.17 -0.70
N ILE A 209 23.86 21.08 0.51
CA ILE A 209 23.11 19.90 0.96
C ILE A 209 21.87 19.68 0.08
N LEU A 210 21.16 20.74 -0.32
CA LEU A 210 19.98 20.63 -1.18
C LEU A 210 20.31 20.08 -2.58
N VAL A 211 21.50 20.38 -3.12
CA VAL A 211 21.97 19.77 -4.37
C VAL A 211 22.10 18.25 -4.22
N ILE A 212 22.63 17.79 -3.08
CA ILE A 212 22.71 16.35 -2.74
C ILE A 212 21.31 15.74 -2.58
N TYR A 213 20.30 16.52 -2.19
CA TYR A 213 18.92 16.05 -2.06
C TYR A 213 18.15 15.90 -3.37
N ILE A 214 18.61 16.48 -4.49
CA ILE A 214 17.89 16.42 -5.78
C ILE A 214 17.55 14.97 -6.20
N PRO A 215 18.43 13.97 -6.01
CA PRO A 215 18.13 12.56 -6.37
C PRO A 215 17.26 11.80 -5.36
N LEU A 216 17.10 12.28 -4.12
CA LEU A 216 16.39 11.58 -3.04
C LEU A 216 14.90 11.29 -3.32
N PRO A 217 14.12 12.17 -3.99
CA PRO A 217 12.71 11.90 -4.28
C PRO A 217 12.49 10.56 -5.01
N VAL A 218 13.40 10.14 -5.87
CA VAL A 218 13.28 8.85 -6.58
C VAL A 218 13.44 7.68 -5.61
N PHE A 219 14.37 7.78 -4.65
CA PHE A 219 14.53 6.76 -3.60
C PHE A 219 13.26 6.63 -2.75
N TRP A 220 12.65 7.75 -2.37
CA TRP A 220 11.41 7.74 -1.60
C TRP A 220 10.21 7.29 -2.43
N CYS A 221 10.18 7.60 -3.73
CA CYS A 221 9.21 7.08 -4.68
C CYS A 221 9.20 5.54 -4.70
N LEU A 222 10.38 4.89 -4.67
CA LEU A 222 10.48 3.44 -4.53
C LEU A 222 9.91 2.94 -3.20
N ASN A 223 10.31 3.56 -2.08
CA ASN A 223 9.89 3.14 -0.74
C ASN A 223 8.38 3.24 -0.51
N VAL A 224 7.73 4.25 -1.07
CA VAL A 224 6.28 4.47 -0.90
C VAL A 224 5.46 3.37 -1.55
N GLN A 225 5.99 2.67 -2.56
CA GLN A 225 5.26 1.61 -3.25
C GLN A 225 5.01 0.36 -2.40
N GLN A 226 5.73 0.21 -1.27
CA GLN A 226 5.45 -0.83 -0.28
C GLN A 226 4.01 -0.75 0.23
N ALA A 227 3.46 0.47 0.37
CA ALA A 227 2.14 0.71 0.91
C ALA A 227 1.03 0.74 -0.15
N SER A 228 1.37 0.76 -1.44
CA SER A 228 0.43 0.86 -2.55
C SER A 228 0.58 -0.30 -3.53
N THR A 229 1.46 -0.17 -4.51
CA THR A 229 1.61 -1.10 -5.64
C THR A 229 1.94 -2.52 -5.18
N TRP A 230 2.76 -2.66 -4.14
CA TRP A 230 3.12 -3.97 -3.60
C TRP A 230 1.99 -4.62 -2.80
N THR A 231 1.13 -3.85 -2.14
CA THR A 231 -0.10 -4.35 -1.53
C THR A 231 -1.02 -4.99 -2.59
N PHE A 232 -1.17 -4.36 -3.76
CA PHE A 232 -1.90 -4.93 -4.90
C PHE A 232 -1.19 -6.11 -5.59
N GLN A 233 0.13 -6.22 -5.42
CA GLN A 233 0.86 -7.42 -5.84
C GLN A 233 0.61 -8.58 -4.88
N ALA A 234 0.66 -8.33 -3.57
CA ALA A 234 0.36 -9.30 -2.52
C ALA A 234 -1.10 -9.79 -2.57
N SER A 235 -2.05 -8.95 -2.96
CA SER A 235 -3.45 -9.37 -3.11
C SER A 235 -3.67 -10.44 -4.19
N ARG A 236 -2.71 -10.60 -5.10
CA ARG A 236 -2.71 -11.62 -6.15
C ARG A 236 -1.87 -12.86 -5.78
N THR A 237 -1.28 -12.89 -4.58
CA THR A 237 -0.60 -14.07 -4.02
C THR A 237 -1.56 -14.93 -3.19
N GLU A 238 -1.17 -16.16 -2.94
CA GLU A 238 -1.82 -17.03 -1.97
C GLU A 238 -1.39 -16.58 -0.57
N ASN A 239 -2.38 -16.12 0.20
CA ASN A 239 -2.21 -15.39 1.44
C ASN A 239 -2.16 -16.28 2.70
N HIS A 240 -1.89 -17.58 2.55
CA HIS A 240 -1.68 -18.48 3.68
C HIS A 240 -0.19 -18.73 3.88
N LEU A 241 0.29 -18.39 5.07
CA LEU A 241 1.65 -18.63 5.50
C LEU A 241 1.61 -19.45 6.79
N LEU A 242 2.19 -20.66 6.77
CA LEU A 242 2.25 -21.56 7.93
C LEU A 242 0.89 -21.82 8.61
N GLY A 243 -0.19 -21.86 7.81
CA GLY A 243 -1.56 -22.07 8.30
C GLY A 243 -2.31 -20.81 8.77
N TYR A 244 -1.66 -19.65 8.77
CA TYR A 244 -2.29 -18.36 9.10
C TYR A 244 -2.57 -17.53 7.85
N TYR A 245 -3.74 -16.88 7.81
CA TYR A 245 -4.08 -15.92 6.77
C TYR A 245 -3.37 -14.59 7.04
N VAL A 246 -2.57 -14.13 6.10
CA VAL A 246 -1.89 -12.82 6.13
C VAL A 246 -2.61 -11.90 5.17
N ALA A 247 -3.19 -10.80 5.65
CA ALA A 247 -3.85 -9.86 4.75
C ALA A 247 -2.80 -9.17 3.84
N PRO A 248 -3.15 -8.80 2.59
CA PRO A 248 -2.19 -8.16 1.69
C PRO A 248 -1.60 -6.86 2.23
N ASP A 249 -2.32 -6.11 3.05
CA ASP A 249 -1.87 -4.90 3.73
C ASP A 249 -0.92 -5.20 4.90
N ASP A 250 -1.09 -6.33 5.58
CA ASP A 250 -0.24 -6.76 6.70
C ASP A 250 1.20 -7.10 6.25
N ILE A 251 1.42 -7.38 4.95
CA ILE A 251 2.77 -7.68 4.44
C ILE A 251 3.77 -6.53 4.67
N GLN A 252 3.27 -5.30 4.84
CA GLN A 252 4.09 -4.12 5.13
C GLN A 252 4.82 -4.21 6.48
N ILE A 253 4.32 -5.05 7.41
CA ILE A 253 4.96 -5.33 8.70
C ILE A 253 6.37 -5.91 8.52
N LEU A 254 6.64 -6.57 7.39
CA LEU A 254 7.97 -7.11 7.11
C LEU A 254 9.05 -6.02 7.09
N ASN A 255 8.74 -4.81 6.62
CA ASN A 255 9.74 -3.76 6.48
C ASN A 255 10.37 -3.34 7.81
N PRO A 256 9.62 -2.89 8.84
CA PRO A 256 10.22 -2.53 10.13
C PRO A 256 10.90 -3.73 10.81
N ILE A 257 10.39 -4.96 10.67
CA ILE A 257 11.06 -6.17 11.18
C ILE A 257 12.44 -6.33 10.53
N LEU A 258 12.48 -6.27 9.20
CA LEU A 258 13.73 -6.43 8.44
C LEU A 258 14.71 -5.30 8.73
N VAL A 259 14.26 -4.05 8.82
CA VAL A 259 15.12 -2.92 9.19
C VAL A 259 15.71 -3.12 10.60
N LEU A 260 14.89 -3.47 11.59
CA LEU A 260 15.36 -3.74 12.97
C LEU A 260 16.37 -4.91 13.04
N LEU A 261 16.21 -5.93 12.19
CA LEU A 261 17.18 -7.02 12.08
C LEU A 261 18.45 -6.61 11.33
N CYS A 262 18.32 -5.75 10.31
CA CYS A 262 19.43 -5.35 9.44
C CYS A 262 20.37 -4.35 10.11
N VAL A 263 19.86 -3.34 10.83
CA VAL A 263 20.68 -2.29 11.46
C VAL A 263 21.83 -2.85 12.34
N PRO A 264 21.61 -3.76 13.30
CA PRO A 264 22.70 -4.29 14.12
C PRO A 264 23.71 -5.09 13.30
N ILE A 265 23.27 -5.78 12.24
CA ILE A 265 24.15 -6.51 11.31
C ILE A 265 24.99 -5.52 10.50
N LEU A 266 24.40 -4.42 10.04
CA LEU A 266 25.10 -3.37 9.32
C LEU A 266 26.18 -2.74 10.21
N GLU A 267 25.85 -2.38 11.44
CA GLU A 267 26.79 -1.77 12.40
C GLU A 267 27.90 -2.75 12.85
N SER A 268 27.56 -4.01 13.11
CA SER A 268 28.50 -4.97 13.70
C SER A 268 29.38 -5.68 12.67
N ILE A 269 28.90 -5.87 11.45
CA ILE A 269 29.58 -6.68 10.42
C ILE A 269 29.87 -5.86 9.18
N VAL A 270 28.86 -5.21 8.58
CA VAL A 270 29.02 -4.59 7.27
C VAL A 270 29.90 -3.34 7.31
N TYR A 271 29.65 -2.40 8.23
CA TYR A 271 30.45 -1.18 8.33
C TYR A 271 31.91 -1.46 8.73
N PRO A 272 32.23 -2.36 9.69
CA PRO A 272 33.61 -2.71 9.99
C PRO A 272 34.35 -3.38 8.83
N VAL A 273 33.68 -4.26 8.06
CA VAL A 273 34.31 -4.98 6.95
C VAL A 273 34.43 -4.09 5.71
N PHE A 274 33.33 -3.50 5.26
CA PHE A 274 33.29 -2.75 4.00
C PHE A 274 33.63 -1.27 4.15
N GLY A 275 33.53 -0.71 5.35
CA GLY A 275 33.94 0.65 5.67
C GLY A 275 35.42 0.75 6.02
N ASN A 276 35.92 -0.08 6.95
CA ASN A 276 37.29 0.09 7.47
C ASN A 276 38.35 -0.74 6.73
N LYS A 277 38.01 -1.93 6.20
CA LYS A 277 38.99 -2.77 5.49
C LYS A 277 39.02 -2.54 3.98
N LEU A 278 37.86 -2.23 3.39
CA LEU A 278 37.69 -2.09 1.94
C LEU A 278 37.44 -0.64 1.49
N GLU A 279 37.22 0.29 2.43
CA GLU A 279 36.92 1.72 2.19
C GLU A 279 35.71 2.04 1.27
N LEU A 280 34.99 1.03 0.79
CA LEU A 280 33.85 1.13 -0.11
C LEU A 280 32.63 1.81 0.54
N LEU A 281 32.46 1.70 1.86
CA LEU A 281 31.33 2.27 2.63
C LEU A 281 31.80 3.23 3.74
N ALA A 282 32.97 3.86 3.57
CA ALA A 282 33.57 4.70 4.59
C ALA A 282 32.74 5.97 4.90
N SER A 283 32.26 6.68 3.85
CA SER A 283 31.44 7.90 3.99
C SER A 283 29.93 7.59 4.03
N PRO A 284 29.12 8.37 4.78
CA PRO A 284 27.66 8.31 4.72
C PRO A 284 27.09 8.41 3.30
N LEU A 285 27.73 9.18 2.41
CA LEU A 285 27.29 9.36 1.02
C LEU A 285 27.49 8.08 0.17
N HIS A 286 28.56 7.34 0.43
CA HIS A 286 28.77 6.02 -0.19
C HIS A 286 27.74 4.99 0.30
N ARG A 287 27.37 5.04 1.58
CA ARG A 287 26.32 4.18 2.15
C ARG A 287 24.95 4.49 1.54
N MET A 288 24.62 5.76 1.36
CA MET A 288 23.41 6.17 0.64
C MET A 288 23.39 5.63 -0.79
N THR A 289 24.51 5.72 -1.51
CA THR A 289 24.61 5.16 -2.87
C THR A 289 24.36 3.65 -2.87
N ALA A 290 25.05 2.91 -2.00
CA ALA A 290 24.90 1.46 -1.90
C ALA A 290 23.45 1.08 -1.53
N GLY A 291 22.83 1.82 -0.62
CA GLY A 291 21.42 1.66 -0.27
C GLY A 291 20.51 1.83 -1.48
N GLY A 292 20.69 2.88 -2.27
CA GLY A 292 19.89 3.13 -3.47
C GLY A 292 20.03 2.06 -4.57
N PHE A 293 21.24 1.56 -4.84
CA PHE A 293 21.42 0.42 -5.76
C PHE A 293 20.86 -0.89 -5.21
N THR A 294 20.83 -1.06 -3.88
CA THR A 294 20.20 -2.22 -3.25
C THR A 294 18.69 -2.14 -3.40
N SER A 295 18.09 -0.96 -3.21
CA SER A 295 16.66 -0.72 -3.45
C SER A 295 16.25 -0.90 -4.92
N SER A 296 17.13 -0.60 -5.89
CA SER A 296 16.79 -0.85 -7.30
C SER A 296 16.71 -2.34 -7.65
N LYS A 297 17.56 -3.19 -7.03
CA LYS A 297 17.47 -4.66 -7.15
C LYS A 297 16.13 -5.21 -6.65
N SER A 298 15.56 -4.60 -5.61
CA SER A 298 14.24 -4.97 -5.10
C SER A 298 13.15 -4.86 -6.17
N PHE A 299 13.14 -3.77 -6.93
CA PHE A 299 12.17 -3.54 -8.01
C PHE A 299 12.34 -4.48 -9.19
N PHE A 300 13.58 -4.87 -9.48
CA PHE A 300 13.86 -5.92 -10.46
C PHE A 300 13.24 -7.25 -10.02
N LEU A 301 13.39 -7.63 -8.75
CA LEU A 301 12.78 -8.85 -8.19
C LEU A 301 11.24 -8.76 -8.20
N ALA A 302 10.66 -7.60 -7.90
CA ALA A 302 9.22 -7.37 -8.01
C ALA A 302 8.70 -7.59 -9.44
N SER A 303 9.49 -7.21 -10.47
CA SER A 303 9.16 -7.49 -11.87
C SER A 303 9.21 -8.98 -12.22
N LEU A 304 10.15 -9.73 -11.63
CA LEU A 304 10.21 -11.20 -11.78
C LEU A 304 9.01 -11.88 -11.14
N LEU A 305 8.63 -11.45 -9.93
CA LEU A 305 7.43 -11.95 -9.25
C LEU A 305 6.17 -11.64 -10.06
N GLU A 306 6.05 -10.42 -10.58
CA GLU A 306 4.93 -10.03 -11.44
C GLU A 306 4.81 -10.90 -12.69
N THR A 307 5.95 -11.29 -13.26
CA THR A 307 5.99 -12.22 -14.41
C THR A 307 5.45 -13.60 -14.01
N LYS A 308 5.74 -14.08 -12.79
CA LYS A 308 5.23 -15.34 -12.26
C LYS A 308 3.73 -15.28 -11.99
N LEU A 309 3.25 -14.19 -11.36
CA LEU A 309 1.83 -13.97 -11.06
C LEU A 309 0.96 -13.90 -12.32
N LYS A 310 1.46 -13.26 -13.37
CA LYS A 310 0.72 -13.15 -14.65
C LYS A 310 0.53 -14.51 -15.33
N ARG A 311 1.45 -15.46 -15.14
CA ARG A 311 1.31 -16.83 -15.69
C ARG A 311 0.23 -17.64 -14.96
N SER A 312 -0.05 -17.34 -13.70
CA SER A 312 -1.07 -18.04 -12.89
C SER A 312 -2.46 -17.43 -12.97
N ASN A 313 -2.61 -16.18 -13.40
CA ASN A 313 -3.90 -15.49 -13.49
C ASN A 313 -4.63 -15.79 -14.81
N PRO A 314 -5.97 -15.79 -14.82
CA PRO A 314 -6.73 -15.98 -16.05
C PRO A 314 -6.42 -14.86 -17.04
N SER A 315 -6.29 -15.21 -18.32
CA SER A 315 -6.20 -14.22 -19.39
C SER A 315 -7.59 -13.64 -19.64
N LEU A 316 -7.79 -12.35 -19.41
CA LEU A 316 -9.04 -11.67 -19.76
C LEU A 316 -9.19 -11.57 -21.31
N PRO A 317 -10.43 -11.57 -21.83
CA PRO A 317 -10.69 -11.39 -23.26
C PRO A 317 -10.11 -10.06 -23.75
N LYS A 318 -9.39 -10.11 -24.87
CA LYS A 318 -8.76 -8.94 -25.50
C LYS A 318 -9.67 -8.35 -26.57
N HIS A 319 -9.20 -7.29 -27.22
CA HIS A 319 -9.85 -6.74 -28.39
C HIS A 319 -10.19 -7.81 -29.44
N ASN A 320 -11.37 -7.68 -30.02
CA ASN A 320 -12.00 -8.60 -30.98
C ASN A 320 -12.30 -10.02 -30.47
N ILE A 321 -12.23 -10.27 -29.16
CA ILE A 321 -12.45 -11.59 -28.56
C ILE A 321 -13.41 -11.46 -27.38
N SER A 322 -14.28 -12.45 -27.23
CA SER A 322 -15.12 -12.67 -26.05
C SER A 322 -15.04 -14.12 -25.58
N PHE A 323 -15.33 -14.34 -24.30
CA PHE A 323 -15.44 -15.67 -23.71
C PHE A 323 -16.92 -15.98 -23.45
N VAL A 324 -17.37 -17.16 -23.87
CA VAL A 324 -18.74 -17.61 -23.60
C VAL A 324 -18.71 -18.96 -22.93
N ASN A 325 -19.29 -19.04 -21.74
CA ASN A 325 -19.42 -20.27 -20.96
C ASN A 325 -20.83 -20.84 -21.13
N PHE A 326 -20.97 -21.99 -21.77
CA PHE A 326 -22.28 -22.66 -21.85
C PHE A 326 -22.45 -23.57 -20.66
N MET A 327 -23.59 -23.43 -19.96
CA MET A 327 -23.92 -24.19 -18.77
C MET A 327 -25.19 -24.99 -19.03
N ASN A 328 -25.06 -26.32 -18.99
CA ASN A 328 -26.17 -27.23 -19.13
C ASN A 328 -26.80 -27.49 -17.76
N LEU A 329 -28.03 -27.02 -17.56
CA LEU A 329 -28.81 -27.25 -16.35
C LEU A 329 -29.81 -28.40 -16.50
N LEU A 330 -29.77 -29.13 -17.62
CA LEU A 330 -30.63 -30.26 -17.91
C LEU A 330 -29.99 -31.59 -17.48
N PRO A 331 -30.81 -32.63 -17.21
CA PRO A 331 -30.34 -33.95 -16.77
C PRO A 331 -29.72 -34.81 -17.88
N CYS A 332 -29.59 -34.32 -19.12
CA CYS A 332 -29.00 -35.05 -20.24
C CYS A 332 -27.81 -34.32 -20.85
N ALA A 333 -26.98 -35.04 -21.62
CA ALA A 333 -25.91 -34.45 -22.39
C ALA A 333 -26.44 -33.76 -23.66
N LEU A 334 -25.90 -32.57 -23.96
CA LEU A 334 -26.23 -31.79 -25.15
C LEU A 334 -24.99 -31.69 -26.05
N GLN A 335 -25.19 -31.56 -27.36
CA GLN A 335 -24.09 -31.18 -28.26
C GLN A 335 -24.27 -29.73 -28.67
N VAL A 336 -23.26 -28.90 -28.40
CA VAL A 336 -23.26 -27.48 -28.75
C VAL A 336 -22.35 -27.28 -29.95
N LEU A 337 -22.92 -26.80 -31.05
CA LEU A 337 -22.15 -26.37 -32.22
C LEU A 337 -21.70 -24.93 -32.00
N ASN A 338 -20.38 -24.78 -31.82
CA ASN A 338 -19.74 -23.49 -31.78
C ASN A 338 -19.91 -22.78 -33.14
N PRO A 339 -20.12 -21.44 -33.17
CA PRO A 339 -19.98 -20.61 -34.38
C PRO A 339 -18.71 -20.83 -35.22
N SER A 340 -17.67 -21.44 -34.65
CA SER A 340 -16.43 -21.84 -35.36
C SER A 340 -16.44 -23.29 -35.92
N ASN A 341 -17.61 -23.94 -36.03
CA ASN A 341 -17.80 -25.33 -36.50
C ASN A 341 -17.18 -26.45 -35.66
N SER A 342 -16.85 -26.19 -34.38
CA SER A 342 -16.45 -27.25 -33.45
C SER A 342 -17.66 -27.78 -32.68
N VAL A 343 -17.94 -29.08 -32.76
CA VAL A 343 -18.95 -29.74 -31.93
C VAL A 343 -18.33 -30.05 -30.56
N GLN A 344 -18.97 -29.60 -29.48
CA GLN A 344 -18.59 -29.96 -28.11
C GLN A 344 -19.75 -30.64 -27.40
N VAL A 345 -19.46 -31.76 -26.74
CA VAL A 345 -20.43 -32.46 -25.91
C VAL A 345 -20.42 -31.82 -24.53
N LEU A 346 -21.57 -31.33 -24.09
CA LEU A 346 -21.80 -30.70 -22.81
C LEU A 346 -22.59 -31.69 -21.92
N PRO A 347 -21.94 -32.37 -20.95
CA PRO A 347 -22.61 -33.31 -20.07
C PRO A 347 -23.73 -32.66 -19.26
N ALA A 348 -24.61 -33.49 -18.69
CA ALA A 348 -25.64 -33.04 -17.75
C ALA A 348 -24.99 -32.27 -16.59
N TYR A 349 -25.61 -31.15 -16.18
CA TYR A 349 -25.18 -30.36 -15.01
C TYR A 349 -23.72 -29.88 -15.04
N ASN A 350 -23.20 -29.63 -16.25
CA ASN A 350 -21.81 -29.24 -16.46
C ASN A 350 -21.68 -28.03 -17.39
N SER A 351 -20.49 -27.43 -17.42
CA SER A 351 -20.20 -26.22 -18.18
C SER A 351 -18.99 -26.39 -19.10
N TYR A 352 -18.98 -25.65 -20.21
CA TYR A 352 -17.85 -25.57 -21.11
C TYR A 352 -17.58 -24.12 -21.54
N LEU A 353 -16.33 -23.68 -21.35
CA LEU A 353 -15.88 -22.33 -21.67
C LEU A 353 -15.25 -22.26 -23.06
N PHE A 354 -15.89 -21.54 -23.97
CA PHE A 354 -15.27 -21.12 -25.22
C PHE A 354 -14.51 -19.81 -25.00
N ASN A 355 -13.19 -19.87 -25.08
CA ASN A 355 -12.30 -18.75 -24.75
C ASN A 355 -11.81 -17.94 -25.97
N LYS A 356 -12.34 -18.19 -27.17
CA LYS A 356 -11.91 -17.51 -28.41
C LYS A 356 -13.06 -17.31 -29.39
N ILE A 357 -14.11 -16.60 -28.97
CA ILE A 357 -15.19 -16.21 -29.89
C ILE A 357 -14.84 -14.84 -30.49
N PRO A 358 -14.73 -14.71 -31.82
CA PRO A 358 -14.34 -13.47 -32.47
C PRO A 358 -15.51 -12.47 -32.49
N VAL A 359 -15.41 -11.31 -31.84
CA VAL A 359 -16.55 -10.38 -31.72
C VAL A 359 -16.14 -8.97 -32.15
N ASN A 360 -16.95 -8.32 -32.99
CA ASN A 360 -16.77 -6.91 -33.34
C ASN A 360 -17.80 -6.06 -32.58
N ASN A 361 -17.38 -5.45 -31.46
CA ASN A 361 -18.23 -4.66 -30.55
C ASN A 361 -19.41 -5.46 -29.95
N VAL A 362 -20.46 -5.71 -30.73
CA VAL A 362 -21.59 -6.58 -30.39
C VAL A 362 -21.91 -7.46 -31.59
N THR A 363 -21.95 -8.78 -31.39
CA THR A 363 -22.30 -9.74 -32.44
C THR A 363 -23.35 -10.71 -31.93
N ASN A 364 -24.39 -10.92 -32.73
CA ASN A 364 -25.42 -11.90 -32.47
C ASN A 364 -25.06 -13.21 -33.16
N TYR A 365 -24.90 -14.28 -32.37
CA TYR A 365 -24.68 -15.63 -32.87
C TYR A 365 -25.94 -16.45 -32.73
N THR A 366 -26.18 -17.34 -33.69
CA THR A 366 -27.15 -18.43 -33.54
C THR A 366 -26.39 -19.71 -33.23
N VAL A 367 -26.59 -20.25 -32.04
CA VAL A 367 -25.97 -21.49 -31.59
C VAL A 367 -26.94 -22.63 -31.83
N ASP A 368 -26.48 -23.64 -32.57
CA ASP A 368 -27.23 -24.87 -32.77
C ASP A 368 -26.91 -25.85 -31.62
N ILE A 369 -27.94 -26.32 -30.94
CA ILE A 369 -27.85 -27.28 -29.85
C ILE A 369 -28.62 -28.53 -30.24
N LEU A 370 -27.94 -29.67 -30.20
CA LEU A 370 -28.55 -30.98 -30.43
C LEU A 370 -28.82 -31.63 -29.08
N SER A 371 -30.09 -31.87 -28.78
CA SER A 371 -30.55 -32.62 -27.61
C SER A 371 -31.01 -34.04 -28.00
N PRO A 372 -30.96 -35.01 -27.08
CA PRO A 372 -31.66 -36.27 -27.27
C PRO A 372 -33.18 -36.06 -27.26
N TYR A 373 -33.95 -36.95 -27.90
CA TYR A 373 -35.42 -36.88 -27.89
C TYR A 373 -36.03 -36.96 -26.49
N GLN A 374 -35.32 -37.58 -25.54
CA GLN A 374 -35.72 -37.71 -24.15
C GLN A 374 -34.57 -37.28 -23.23
N CYS A 375 -34.87 -36.40 -22.28
CA CYS A 375 -33.92 -35.79 -21.37
C CYS A 375 -34.49 -35.77 -19.94
N GLY A 376 -34.34 -36.87 -19.21
CA GLY A 376 -35.06 -37.07 -17.95
C GLY A 376 -36.58 -37.08 -18.20
N ASP A 377 -37.29 -36.18 -17.52
CA ASP A 377 -38.75 -36.04 -17.64
C ASP A 377 -39.18 -35.16 -18.84
N ILE A 378 -38.22 -34.62 -19.60
CA ILE A 378 -38.45 -33.69 -20.71
C ILE A 378 -38.44 -34.47 -22.03
N SER A 379 -39.50 -34.34 -22.82
CA SER A 379 -39.58 -34.84 -24.20
C SER A 379 -39.40 -33.70 -25.20
N PHE A 380 -38.36 -33.79 -26.03
CA PHE A 380 -38.07 -32.81 -27.07
C PHE A 380 -38.85 -33.15 -28.34
N GLN A 381 -39.77 -32.26 -28.74
CA GLN A 381 -40.47 -32.40 -30.04
C GLN A 381 -39.49 -32.26 -31.21
N ASN A 382 -38.53 -31.34 -31.09
CA ASN A 382 -37.44 -31.13 -32.04
C ASN A 382 -36.10 -31.21 -31.31
N PRO A 383 -35.22 -32.17 -31.64
CA PRO A 383 -33.90 -32.32 -31.01
C PRO A 383 -32.91 -31.24 -31.45
N HIS A 384 -33.23 -30.49 -32.51
CA HIS A 384 -32.39 -29.42 -33.04
C HIS A 384 -32.92 -28.06 -32.58
N LEU A 385 -32.24 -27.43 -31.64
CA LEU A 385 -32.61 -26.15 -31.04
C LEU A 385 -31.68 -25.05 -31.56
N ARG A 386 -32.25 -23.92 -31.99
CA ARG A 386 -31.48 -22.73 -32.40
C ARG A 386 -31.65 -21.63 -31.37
N LEU A 387 -30.57 -21.24 -30.71
CA LEU A 387 -30.60 -20.21 -29.67
C LEU A 387 -29.82 -18.97 -30.11
N PRO A 388 -30.46 -17.79 -30.21
CA PRO A 388 -29.75 -16.55 -30.42
C PRO A 388 -29.04 -16.13 -29.13
N ILE A 389 -27.75 -15.82 -29.23
CA ILE A 389 -26.95 -15.24 -28.14
C ILE A 389 -26.34 -13.93 -28.60
N GLU A 390 -26.39 -12.94 -27.72
CA GLU A 390 -25.70 -11.67 -27.89
C GLU A 390 -24.36 -11.72 -27.14
N VAL A 391 -23.28 -11.40 -27.84
CA VAL A 391 -21.92 -11.46 -27.28
C VAL A 391 -21.24 -10.10 -27.48
N HIS A 392 -20.64 -9.60 -26.40
CA HIS A 392 -19.99 -8.29 -26.36
C HIS A 392 -18.48 -8.45 -26.33
N GLU A 393 -17.77 -7.61 -27.09
CA GLU A 393 -16.31 -7.58 -27.11
C GLU A 393 -15.75 -7.28 -25.71
N LYS A 394 -14.61 -7.90 -25.34
CA LYS A 394 -13.96 -7.74 -24.02
C LYS A 394 -14.77 -8.21 -22.81
N ASN A 395 -15.94 -8.80 -23.02
CA ASN A 395 -16.73 -9.37 -21.94
C ASN A 395 -16.62 -10.89 -21.92
N ALA A 396 -16.81 -11.46 -20.74
CA ALA A 396 -17.14 -12.86 -20.56
C ALA A 396 -18.63 -12.99 -20.28
N SER A 397 -19.28 -14.02 -20.79
CA SER A 397 -20.70 -14.25 -20.57
C SER A 397 -21.01 -15.72 -20.32
N SER A 398 -21.93 -16.01 -19.40
CA SER A 398 -22.46 -17.34 -19.18
C SER A 398 -23.83 -17.47 -19.83
N VAL A 399 -24.03 -18.54 -20.61
CA VAL A 399 -25.29 -18.90 -21.26
C VAL A 399 -25.86 -20.12 -20.54
N PHE A 400 -26.98 -19.93 -19.86
CA PHE A 400 -27.65 -20.99 -19.12
C PHE A 400 -28.69 -21.67 -20.00
N ILE A 401 -28.58 -22.98 -20.17
CA ILE A 401 -29.52 -23.81 -20.92
C ILE A 401 -30.42 -24.51 -19.90
N PHE A 402 -31.70 -24.16 -19.87
CA PHE A 402 -32.66 -24.70 -18.91
C PHE A 402 -34.04 -24.88 -19.55
N GLU A 403 -34.90 -25.64 -18.85
CA GLU A 403 -36.28 -25.89 -19.24
C GLU A 403 -37.17 -24.67 -18.94
N ASP A 404 -37.92 -24.17 -19.92
CA ASP A 404 -39.00 -23.19 -19.76
C ASP A 404 -40.37 -23.86 -20.04
N GLU A 405 -41.47 -23.26 -19.57
CA GLU A 405 -42.81 -23.84 -19.74
C GLU A 405 -43.12 -24.12 -21.23
N GLN A 406 -43.72 -25.31 -21.50
CA GLN A 406 -43.95 -25.97 -22.81
C GLN A 406 -42.80 -26.84 -23.36
N LEU A 407 -41.88 -27.34 -22.52
CA LEU A 407 -40.74 -28.19 -22.95
C LEU A 407 -39.78 -27.47 -23.91
N ILE A 408 -39.77 -26.12 -23.85
CA ILE A 408 -38.90 -25.29 -24.68
C ILE A 408 -37.63 -25.01 -23.90
N VAL A 409 -36.49 -25.36 -24.46
CA VAL A 409 -35.19 -24.95 -23.90
C VAL A 409 -34.98 -23.48 -24.19
N SER A 410 -34.79 -22.71 -23.13
CA SER A 410 -34.41 -21.30 -23.22
C SER A 410 -32.93 -21.14 -22.89
N ALA A 411 -32.28 -20.20 -23.57
CA ALA A 411 -30.97 -19.70 -23.20
C ALA A 411 -31.07 -18.24 -22.81
N LYS A 412 -30.40 -17.89 -21.71
CA LYS A 412 -30.21 -16.49 -21.34
C LYS A 412 -28.75 -16.22 -21.02
N THR A 413 -28.26 -15.13 -21.56
CA THR A 413 -26.90 -14.64 -21.37
C THR A 413 -26.83 -13.77 -20.12
N VAL A 414 -25.86 -14.03 -19.25
CA VAL A 414 -25.49 -13.17 -18.12
C VAL A 414 -24.04 -12.77 -18.29
N PHE A 415 -23.74 -11.48 -18.11
CA PHE A 415 -22.36 -11.01 -18.16
C PHE A 415 -21.60 -11.42 -16.89
N ASP A 416 -20.38 -11.91 -17.11
CA ASP A 416 -19.50 -12.41 -16.07
C ASP A 416 -18.36 -11.44 -15.83
N ASP A 417 -18.24 -11.02 -14.59
CA ASP A 417 -17.05 -10.35 -14.10
C ASP A 417 -16.06 -11.41 -13.60
N LEU A 418 -14.99 -11.60 -14.37
CA LEU A 418 -13.91 -12.56 -14.08
C LEU A 418 -12.79 -11.94 -13.25
N GLU A 419 -12.88 -10.64 -12.92
CA GLU A 419 -11.83 -9.94 -12.21
C GLU A 419 -11.72 -10.42 -10.75
N LYS A 420 -10.50 -10.63 -10.29
CA LYS A 420 -10.22 -10.96 -8.89
C LYS A 420 -10.42 -9.71 -8.01
N SER A 421 -10.70 -9.91 -6.72
CA SER A 421 -10.77 -8.81 -5.76
C SER A 421 -9.43 -8.05 -5.70
N LEU A 422 -9.51 -6.72 -5.57
CA LEU A 422 -8.36 -5.85 -5.32
C LEU A 422 -7.66 -6.19 -4.00
N TYR A 423 -8.40 -6.72 -3.02
CA TYR A 423 -7.93 -7.06 -1.67
C TYR A 423 -7.57 -8.54 -1.51
N GLY A 424 -7.59 -9.34 -2.58
CA GLY A 424 -7.19 -10.75 -2.54
C GLY A 424 -8.21 -11.67 -1.85
N LYS A 425 -9.37 -11.13 -1.49
CA LYS A 425 -10.53 -11.91 -1.04
C LYS A 425 -11.12 -12.68 -2.22
N SER A 426 -11.82 -13.76 -1.89
CA SER A 426 -12.64 -14.45 -2.88
C SER A 426 -13.89 -13.64 -3.18
N ARG A 427 -14.45 -13.81 -4.38
CA ARG A 427 -15.70 -13.16 -4.78
C ARG A 427 -16.74 -14.24 -5.05
N LEU A 428 -17.90 -14.13 -4.41
CA LEU A 428 -19.04 -15.01 -4.64
C LEU A 428 -20.22 -14.20 -5.14
N ARG A 429 -20.85 -14.64 -6.22
CA ARG A 429 -22.17 -14.17 -6.62
C ARG A 429 -23.17 -15.32 -6.63
N VAL A 430 -24.44 -14.97 -6.57
CA VAL A 430 -25.56 -15.90 -6.58
C VAL A 430 -26.40 -15.61 -7.82
N ILE A 431 -26.73 -16.66 -8.56
CA ILE A 431 -27.61 -16.60 -9.72
C ILE A 431 -28.77 -17.54 -9.45
N ILE A 432 -29.97 -16.97 -9.33
CA ILE A 432 -31.21 -17.72 -9.15
C ILE A 432 -31.98 -17.67 -10.47
N ILE A 433 -32.25 -18.85 -11.05
CA ILE A 433 -32.99 -19.03 -12.29
C ILE A 433 -34.32 -19.70 -11.94
N GLU A 434 -35.41 -19.00 -12.19
CA GLU A 434 -36.78 -19.43 -11.89
C GLU A 434 -37.56 -19.57 -13.20
N THR A 435 -38.30 -20.68 -13.33
CA THR A 435 -39.23 -20.90 -14.45
C THR A 435 -40.45 -19.97 -14.35
N LYS A 436 -41.25 -19.87 -15.42
CA LYS A 436 -42.55 -19.17 -15.33
C LYS A 436 -43.44 -19.83 -14.26
N ASN A 437 -44.29 -19.03 -13.61
CA ASN A 437 -45.26 -19.42 -12.57
C ASN A 437 -44.68 -19.93 -11.23
N VAL A 438 -43.45 -19.55 -10.87
CA VAL A 438 -42.95 -19.77 -9.51
C VAL A 438 -43.72 -18.88 -8.52
N LEU A 439 -44.41 -19.50 -7.56
CA LEU A 439 -45.07 -18.81 -6.45
C LEU A 439 -44.07 -18.59 -5.31
N GLY A 440 -43.90 -17.32 -4.90
CA GLY A 440 -43.08 -16.92 -3.75
C GLY A 440 -41.57 -16.83 -4.01
N MET A 441 -40.85 -16.22 -3.06
CA MET A 441 -39.42 -15.89 -3.19
C MET A 441 -38.50 -17.02 -2.73
N THR A 442 -37.34 -17.13 -3.35
CA THR A 442 -36.23 -17.97 -2.88
C THR A 442 -35.25 -17.09 -2.11
N GLU A 443 -35.02 -17.43 -0.85
CA GLU A 443 -34.04 -16.79 0.03
C GLU A 443 -32.79 -17.68 0.13
N LEU A 444 -31.61 -17.12 -0.08
CA LEU A 444 -30.33 -17.78 0.16
C LEU A 444 -29.65 -17.13 1.35
N ASN A 445 -29.35 -17.94 2.35
CA ASN A 445 -28.54 -17.55 3.49
C ASN A 445 -27.18 -18.23 3.42
N ILE A 446 -26.10 -17.47 3.54
CA ILE A 446 -24.74 -18.01 3.67
C ILE A 446 -24.27 -17.77 5.08
N THR A 447 -23.83 -18.83 5.74
CA THR A 447 -23.30 -18.80 7.11
C THR A 447 -21.89 -19.39 7.16
N THR A 448 -21.08 -18.96 8.11
CA THR A 448 -19.81 -19.63 8.42
C THR A 448 -20.10 -21.01 9.01
N THR A 449 -19.35 -22.05 8.63
CA THR A 449 -19.49 -23.40 9.23
C THR A 449 -19.25 -23.40 10.74
N GLU A 450 -18.26 -22.64 11.21
CA GLU A 450 -17.84 -22.62 12.62
C GLU A 450 -18.79 -21.85 13.54
N SER A 451 -19.11 -20.60 13.19
CA SER A 451 -19.90 -19.70 14.05
C SER A 451 -21.40 -19.69 13.73
N LYS A 452 -21.83 -20.28 12.59
CA LYS A 452 -23.18 -20.17 12.01
C LYS A 452 -23.71 -18.73 11.90
N SER A 453 -22.82 -17.74 11.95
CA SER A 453 -23.17 -16.34 11.78
C SER A 453 -23.63 -16.09 10.34
N LEU A 454 -24.77 -15.44 10.17
CA LEU A 454 -25.30 -15.05 8.86
C LEU A 454 -24.41 -13.97 8.24
N LEU A 455 -23.79 -14.29 7.10
CA LEU A 455 -22.86 -13.40 6.39
C LEU A 455 -23.50 -12.71 5.19
N TYR A 456 -24.45 -13.39 4.55
CA TYR A 456 -25.08 -12.92 3.35
C TYR A 456 -26.49 -13.49 3.25
N ASN A 457 -27.46 -12.62 2.97
CA ASN A 457 -28.82 -12.98 2.63
C ASN A 457 -29.14 -12.37 1.26
N TYR A 458 -29.65 -13.19 0.35
CA TYR A 458 -30.14 -12.76 -0.95
C TYR A 458 -31.51 -13.36 -1.24
N THR A 459 -32.47 -12.52 -1.59
CA THR A 459 -33.82 -12.92 -1.97
C THR A 459 -34.04 -12.73 -3.46
N SER A 460 -34.65 -13.72 -4.11
CA SER A 460 -35.00 -13.64 -5.53
C SER A 460 -36.11 -12.60 -5.76
N THR A 461 -36.07 -11.94 -6.91
CA THR A 461 -37.12 -11.02 -7.35
C THR A 461 -38.04 -11.74 -8.34
N PRO A 462 -39.32 -12.00 -8.00
CA PRO A 462 -40.19 -12.86 -8.79
C PRO A 462 -40.56 -12.29 -10.17
N LEU A 463 -40.38 -10.98 -10.40
CA LEU A 463 -40.57 -10.37 -11.73
C LEU A 463 -39.48 -10.74 -12.74
N ASN A 464 -38.28 -11.06 -12.28
CA ASN A 464 -37.14 -11.37 -13.13
C ASN A 464 -36.86 -12.87 -13.13
N ARG A 465 -37.06 -13.54 -14.27
CA ARG A 465 -36.75 -14.98 -14.46
C ARG A 465 -35.34 -15.38 -14.03
N ILE A 466 -34.40 -14.43 -14.08
CA ILE A 466 -33.04 -14.59 -13.55
C ILE A 466 -32.76 -13.43 -12.62
N SER A 467 -32.53 -13.76 -11.36
CA SER A 467 -32.11 -12.82 -10.33
C SER A 467 -30.60 -13.02 -10.10
N VAL A 468 -29.82 -11.97 -10.36
CA VAL A 468 -28.36 -11.98 -10.20
C VAL A 468 -28.00 -11.08 -9.03
N SER A 469 -27.24 -11.62 -8.09
CA SER A 469 -26.75 -10.87 -6.95
C SER A 469 -25.49 -10.07 -7.31
N SER A 470 -25.22 -9.00 -6.55
CA SER A 470 -23.89 -8.41 -6.54
C SER A 470 -22.87 -9.40 -5.96
N PHE A 471 -21.59 -9.22 -6.32
CA PHE A 471 -20.53 -10.02 -5.73
C PHE A 471 -20.34 -9.66 -4.26
N LYS A 472 -20.37 -10.66 -3.40
CA LYS A 472 -19.95 -10.58 -2.00
C LYS A 472 -18.50 -11.04 -1.90
N GLU A 473 -17.67 -10.26 -1.22
CA GLU A 473 -16.30 -10.68 -0.90
C GLU A 473 -16.29 -11.57 0.35
N LEU A 474 -15.66 -12.73 0.24
CA LEU A 474 -15.51 -13.70 1.34
C LEU A 474 -14.01 -13.94 1.63
N THR A 475 -13.68 -14.12 2.89
CA THR A 475 -12.35 -14.61 3.28
C THR A 475 -12.19 -16.07 2.88
N SER A 476 -10.97 -16.55 2.80
CA SER A 476 -10.74 -17.98 2.58
C SER A 476 -11.28 -18.77 3.77
N GLY A 477 -11.99 -19.87 3.52
CA GLY A 477 -12.56 -20.68 4.60
C GLY A 477 -13.71 -21.57 4.13
N ASN A 478 -14.35 -22.19 5.12
CA ASN A 478 -15.46 -23.10 4.91
C ASN A 478 -16.77 -22.40 5.26
N TYR A 479 -17.75 -22.51 4.37
CA TYR A 479 -19.03 -21.85 4.46
C TYR A 479 -20.14 -22.86 4.20
N THR A 480 -21.33 -22.56 4.70
CA THR A 480 -22.54 -23.33 4.42
C THR A 480 -23.54 -22.40 3.78
N TYR A 481 -24.14 -22.82 2.68
CA TYR A 481 -25.27 -22.09 2.12
C TYR A 481 -26.57 -22.86 2.38
N THR A 482 -27.60 -22.12 2.74
CA THR A 482 -28.93 -22.61 3.03
C THR A 482 -29.91 -21.93 2.11
N ILE A 483 -30.56 -22.70 1.24
CA ILE A 483 -31.62 -22.21 0.36
C ILE A 483 -32.95 -22.43 1.06
N ARG A 484 -33.71 -21.36 1.24
CA ARG A 484 -35.05 -21.36 1.82
C ARG A 484 -36.06 -20.91 0.79
N LYS A 485 -37.24 -21.50 0.84
CA LYS A 485 -38.36 -21.16 -0.03
C LYS A 485 -39.47 -20.51 0.78
N LEU A 486 -39.89 -19.31 0.41
CA LEU A 486 -41.05 -18.63 0.97
C LEU A 486 -42.29 -18.98 0.15
N ASN A 487 -43.20 -19.79 0.69
CA ASN A 487 -44.51 -20.05 0.05
C ASN A 487 -45.54 -18.99 0.48
N LEU A 488 -46.13 -18.29 -0.49
CA LEU A 488 -47.18 -17.30 -0.23
C LEU A 488 -48.52 -17.95 0.18
N ASP A 489 -48.77 -19.21 -0.17
CA ASP A 489 -50.07 -19.89 0.02
C ASP A 489 -50.28 -20.51 1.42
N LYS A 490 -49.22 -20.67 2.23
CA LYS A 490 -49.30 -21.29 3.58
C LYS A 490 -48.59 -20.44 4.62
N ASN A 491 -49.31 -19.49 5.25
CA ASN A 491 -48.90 -18.75 6.46
C ASN A 491 -47.38 -18.45 6.55
N GLN A 492 -46.77 -17.94 5.48
CA GLN A 492 -45.34 -17.59 5.44
C GLN A 492 -44.40 -18.69 5.97
N SER A 493 -44.73 -19.96 5.75
CA SER A 493 -43.92 -21.09 6.22
C SER A 493 -42.83 -21.47 5.20
N TYR A 494 -41.58 -21.49 5.66
CA TYR A 494 -40.44 -21.98 4.88
C TYR A 494 -40.53 -23.50 4.78
N SER A 495 -40.59 -24.05 3.56
CA SER A 495 -41.00 -25.45 3.35
C SER A 495 -39.92 -26.37 2.80
N GLU A 496 -38.84 -25.83 2.22
CA GLU A 496 -37.72 -26.61 1.70
C GLU A 496 -36.40 -25.93 2.06
N VAL A 497 -35.46 -26.71 2.61
CA VAL A 497 -34.18 -26.24 3.14
C VAL A 497 -33.07 -27.13 2.57
N VAL A 498 -32.45 -26.69 1.48
CA VAL A 498 -31.21 -27.31 0.99
C VAL A 498 -30.07 -26.67 1.76
N THR A 499 -29.21 -27.48 2.37
CA THR A 499 -28.01 -27.00 3.07
C THR A 499 -26.81 -27.80 2.58
N GLU A 500 -25.79 -27.09 2.07
CA GLU A 500 -24.53 -27.70 1.64
C GLU A 500 -23.33 -26.87 2.10
N ASP A 501 -22.24 -27.60 2.36
CA ASP A 501 -20.96 -27.04 2.75
C ASP A 501 -20.10 -26.80 1.50
N PHE A 502 -19.38 -25.69 1.47
CA PHE A 502 -18.47 -25.36 0.40
C PHE A 502 -17.23 -24.64 0.94
N THR A 503 -16.12 -24.80 0.23
CA THR A 503 -14.86 -24.16 0.56
C THR A 503 -14.52 -23.10 -0.47
N VAL A 504 -13.92 -22.02 0.01
CA VAL A 504 -13.57 -20.87 -0.80
C VAL A 504 -12.13 -20.52 -0.55
N GLU A 505 -11.36 -20.37 -1.63
CA GLU A 505 -9.93 -20.07 -1.59
C GLU A 505 -9.66 -18.61 -2.03
N SER A 506 -8.55 -18.06 -1.52
CA SER A 506 -8.15 -16.66 -1.77
C SER A 506 -7.99 -16.34 -3.26
N GLY A 507 -8.59 -15.23 -3.69
CA GLY A 507 -8.56 -14.76 -5.07
C GLY A 507 -9.41 -15.56 -6.06
N GLY A 508 -10.15 -16.58 -5.63
CA GLY A 508 -11.10 -17.30 -6.48
C GLY A 508 -12.37 -16.49 -6.74
N VAL A 509 -12.92 -16.59 -7.95
CA VAL A 509 -14.25 -16.05 -8.27
C VAL A 509 -15.21 -17.20 -8.49
N TYR A 510 -16.29 -17.19 -7.71
CA TYR A 510 -17.27 -18.25 -7.62
C TYR A 510 -18.66 -17.73 -7.98
N SER A 511 -19.45 -18.60 -8.59
CA SER A 511 -20.85 -18.35 -8.92
C SER A 511 -21.69 -19.51 -8.40
N LEU A 512 -22.53 -19.25 -7.40
CA LEU A 512 -23.51 -20.22 -6.93
C LEU A 512 -24.75 -20.11 -7.81
N ILE A 513 -25.03 -21.16 -8.58
CA ILE A 513 -26.15 -21.20 -9.52
C ILE A 513 -27.23 -22.07 -8.92
N ILE A 514 -28.45 -21.55 -8.85
CA ILE A 514 -29.63 -22.21 -8.32
C ILE A 514 -30.70 -22.18 -9.40
N HIS A 515 -31.20 -23.34 -9.77
CA HIS A 515 -32.31 -23.49 -10.71
C HIS A 515 -33.52 -24.08 -9.99
N ARG A 516 -34.61 -23.31 -9.99
CA ARG A 516 -35.88 -23.65 -9.38
C ARG A 516 -36.95 -23.77 -10.45
N ASN A 517 -37.65 -24.91 -10.45
CA ASN A 517 -38.77 -25.16 -11.36
C ASN A 517 -40.05 -25.35 -10.53
N LYS A 518 -41.05 -24.50 -10.74
CA LYS A 518 -42.32 -24.47 -9.99
C LYS A 518 -42.10 -24.46 -8.46
N ALA A 519 -42.21 -25.64 -7.85
CA ALA A 519 -42.13 -25.85 -6.41
C ALA A 519 -40.75 -26.33 -5.92
N ASP A 520 -39.93 -26.94 -6.77
CA ASP A 520 -38.74 -27.70 -6.33
C ASP A 520 -37.44 -27.03 -6.80
N ILE A 521 -36.38 -27.16 -5.98
CA ILE A 521 -35.01 -26.84 -6.39
C ILE A 521 -34.47 -28.05 -7.18
N LYS A 522 -34.27 -27.89 -8.49
CA LYS A 522 -33.81 -29.00 -9.37
C LYS A 522 -32.28 -29.08 -9.49
N TYR A 523 -31.60 -27.95 -9.33
CA TYR A 523 -30.14 -27.89 -9.44
C TYR A 523 -29.59 -26.76 -8.58
N HIS A 524 -28.54 -27.07 -7.84
CA HIS A 524 -27.68 -26.09 -7.18
C HIS A 524 -26.23 -26.54 -7.33
N LYS A 525 -25.34 -25.62 -7.69
CA LYS A 525 -23.91 -25.91 -7.78
C LYS A 525 -23.08 -24.66 -7.66
N LEU A 526 -22.03 -24.74 -6.86
CA LEU A 526 -20.97 -23.74 -6.84
C LEU A 526 -20.05 -23.96 -8.03
N THR A 527 -19.99 -23.01 -8.95
CA THR A 527 -19.08 -23.06 -10.11
C THR A 527 -17.93 -22.10 -9.93
N LEU A 528 -16.71 -22.58 -10.20
CA LEU A 528 -15.50 -21.78 -10.22
C LEU A 528 -15.37 -21.06 -11.57
N MET A 529 -15.41 -19.73 -11.55
CA MET A 529 -15.27 -18.88 -12.75
C MET A 529 -13.80 -18.53 -13.01
N THR A 530 -13.09 -18.14 -11.95
CA THR A 530 -11.68 -17.77 -11.99
C THR A 530 -10.92 -18.56 -10.93
N PRO A 531 -9.81 -19.23 -11.28
CA PRO A 531 -9.05 -20.03 -10.33
C PRO A 531 -8.45 -19.19 -9.20
N PRO A 532 -8.34 -19.75 -7.98
CA PRO A 532 -7.68 -19.11 -6.84
C PRO A 532 -6.21 -18.77 -7.09
N ASN A 533 -5.63 -17.96 -6.22
CA ASN A 533 -4.21 -17.59 -6.29
C ASN A 533 -3.32 -18.80 -5.97
N LYS A 534 -2.31 -19.07 -6.80
CA LYS A 534 -1.41 -20.24 -6.67
C LYS A 534 0.02 -19.91 -6.23
N VAL A 535 0.39 -18.63 -6.26
CA VAL A 535 1.77 -18.21 -5.95
C VAL A 535 1.81 -17.77 -4.51
N ASN A 536 2.52 -18.51 -3.66
CA ASN A 536 2.64 -18.20 -2.24
C ASN A 536 3.22 -16.80 -1.98
N ILE A 537 2.68 -16.11 -0.97
CA ILE A 537 3.11 -14.77 -0.51
C ILE A 537 4.59 -14.68 -0.13
N ILE A 538 5.25 -15.80 0.22
CA ILE A 538 6.69 -15.82 0.57
C ILE A 538 7.61 -15.29 -0.52
N TRP A 539 7.15 -15.30 -1.78
CA TRP A 539 7.90 -14.72 -2.90
C TRP A 539 8.01 -13.19 -2.84
N MET A 540 7.24 -12.52 -1.97
CA MET A 540 7.41 -11.10 -1.66
C MET A 540 8.64 -10.84 -0.76
N LEU A 541 9.13 -11.84 -0.02
CA LEU A 541 10.21 -11.64 0.96
C LEU A 541 11.51 -11.11 0.33
N PRO A 542 11.99 -11.61 -0.83
CA PRO A 542 13.22 -11.09 -1.44
C PRO A 542 13.13 -9.60 -1.80
N GLN A 543 12.02 -9.14 -2.40
CA GLN A 543 11.88 -7.71 -2.75
C GLN A 543 11.81 -6.84 -1.49
N TYR A 544 11.09 -7.24 -0.44
CA TYR A 544 11.10 -6.52 0.83
C TYR A 544 12.50 -6.52 1.46
N GLY A 545 13.19 -7.67 1.50
CA GLY A 545 14.54 -7.80 2.05
C GLY A 545 15.54 -6.81 1.44
N PHE A 546 15.63 -6.75 0.10
CA PHE A 546 16.53 -5.81 -0.57
C PHE A 546 16.13 -4.35 -0.33
N LEU A 547 14.84 -4.04 -0.27
CA LEU A 547 14.38 -2.67 -0.04
C LEU A 547 14.67 -2.24 1.40
N SER A 548 14.44 -3.09 2.40
CA SER A 548 14.72 -2.81 3.82
C SER A 548 16.21 -2.65 4.10
N VAL A 549 17.08 -3.48 3.49
CA VAL A 549 18.54 -3.29 3.56
C VAL A 549 18.93 -1.95 2.92
N GLY A 550 18.34 -1.64 1.76
CA GLY A 550 18.55 -0.36 1.08
C GLY A 550 18.10 0.84 1.90
N GLU A 551 16.95 0.74 2.57
CA GLU A 551 16.40 1.74 3.49
C GLU A 551 17.30 1.96 4.70
N ALA A 552 17.74 0.89 5.37
CA ALA A 552 18.62 0.99 6.53
C ALA A 552 19.95 1.69 6.16
N LEU A 553 20.57 1.31 5.04
CA LEU A 553 21.80 1.95 4.55
C LEU A 553 21.58 3.43 4.17
N PHE A 554 20.46 3.73 3.52
CA PHE A 554 20.19 5.06 2.98
C PHE A 554 19.69 6.04 4.04
N ALA A 555 18.62 5.70 4.76
CA ALA A 555 17.91 6.63 5.63
C ALA A 555 18.74 7.01 6.87
N GLU A 556 19.41 6.04 7.49
CA GLU A 556 20.30 6.27 8.64
C GLU A 556 21.45 7.21 8.25
N SER A 557 22.13 6.90 7.15
CA SER A 557 23.25 7.68 6.64
C SER A 557 22.84 9.08 6.19
N ALA A 558 21.66 9.19 5.55
CA ALA A 558 21.11 10.48 5.12
C ALA A 558 20.85 11.39 6.32
N ILE A 559 20.13 10.91 7.34
CA ILE A 559 19.81 11.71 8.53
C ILE A 559 21.10 12.13 9.26
N SER A 560 22.05 11.21 9.42
CA SER A 560 23.35 11.51 10.04
C SER A 560 24.12 12.58 9.26
N PHE A 561 24.18 12.46 7.93
CA PHE A 561 24.79 13.46 7.04
C PHE A 561 24.12 14.83 7.19
N SER A 562 22.79 14.89 7.13
CA SER A 562 21.99 16.12 7.23
C SER A 562 22.24 16.85 8.55
N ILE A 563 22.26 16.13 9.67
CA ILE A 563 22.41 16.72 11.00
C ILE A 563 23.85 17.16 11.28
N ALA A 564 24.83 16.42 10.77
CA ALA A 564 26.24 16.69 10.94
C ALA A 564 26.67 17.96 10.19
N HIS A 565 26.16 18.15 8.97
CA HIS A 565 26.57 19.26 8.09
C HIS A 565 25.64 20.48 8.16
N ALA A 566 24.42 20.33 8.70
CA ALA A 566 23.52 21.48 8.82
C ALA A 566 24.04 22.51 9.84
N PRO A 567 24.00 23.81 9.48
CA PRO A 567 24.37 24.87 10.42
C PRO A 567 23.39 24.90 11.60
N LYS A 568 23.89 25.31 12.78
CA LYS A 568 23.09 25.29 14.03
C LYS A 568 21.77 26.05 13.92
N SER A 569 21.77 27.13 13.15
CA SER A 569 20.64 28.03 12.88
C SER A 569 19.57 27.45 11.95
N MET A 570 19.90 26.45 11.12
CA MET A 570 19.00 25.92 10.08
C MET A 570 18.84 24.39 10.12
N LYS A 571 19.16 23.74 11.25
CA LYS A 571 19.03 22.27 11.37
C LYS A 571 17.61 21.76 11.10
N SER A 572 16.59 22.42 11.64
CA SER A 572 15.19 21.98 11.45
C SER A 572 14.76 22.19 9.99
N VAL A 573 15.26 23.26 9.36
CA VAL A 573 15.04 23.56 7.93
C VAL A 573 15.65 22.48 7.04
N THR A 574 16.92 22.12 7.24
CA THR A 574 17.59 21.07 6.45
C THR A 574 16.84 19.74 6.55
N LEU A 575 16.32 19.41 7.74
CA LEU A 575 15.52 18.21 7.95
C LEU A 575 14.11 18.33 7.32
N ALA A 576 13.48 19.50 7.35
CA ALA A 576 12.22 19.74 6.64
C ALA A 576 12.37 19.58 5.12
N MET A 577 13.50 20.00 4.54
CA MET A 577 13.80 19.79 3.12
C MET A 577 14.05 18.32 2.79
N TRP A 578 14.56 17.53 3.73
CA TRP A 578 14.62 16.08 3.60
C TRP A 578 13.20 15.47 3.56
N TYR A 579 12.30 15.88 4.45
CA TYR A 579 10.89 15.44 4.39
C TYR A 579 10.19 15.89 3.10
N LEU A 580 10.52 17.07 2.57
CA LEU A 580 10.03 17.51 1.27
C LEU A 580 10.44 16.54 0.15
N SER A 581 11.65 15.97 0.19
CA SER A 581 12.06 14.94 -0.77
C SER A 581 11.16 13.70 -0.74
N ILE A 582 10.67 13.30 0.45
CA ILE A 582 9.67 12.23 0.60
C ILE A 582 8.36 12.65 -0.06
N ALA A 583 7.87 13.87 0.21
CA ALA A 583 6.64 14.37 -0.41
C ALA A 583 6.71 14.38 -1.94
N LEU A 584 7.84 14.80 -2.52
CA LEU A 584 8.08 14.76 -3.96
C LEU A 584 8.10 13.32 -4.49
N GLY A 585 8.69 12.38 -3.74
CA GLY A 585 8.64 10.96 -4.08
C GLY A 585 7.21 10.40 -4.14
N ASN A 586 6.36 10.74 -3.15
CA ASN A 586 4.94 10.39 -3.19
C ASN A 586 4.22 11.00 -4.39
N LEU A 587 4.52 12.24 -4.74
CA LEU A 587 3.93 12.93 -5.89
C LEU A 587 4.27 12.21 -7.21
N LEU A 588 5.51 11.75 -7.36
CA LEU A 588 5.93 10.97 -8.54
C LEU A 588 5.11 9.69 -8.70
N VAL A 589 4.82 8.96 -7.61
CA VAL A 589 3.97 7.76 -7.66
C VAL A 589 2.57 8.12 -8.14
N ILE A 590 1.96 9.18 -7.59
CA ILE A 590 0.61 9.63 -7.97
C ILE A 590 0.55 9.99 -9.46
N ILE A 591 1.53 10.76 -9.96
CA ILE A 591 1.61 11.12 -11.39
C ILE A 591 1.68 9.87 -12.27
N VAL A 592 2.55 8.91 -11.96
CA VAL A 592 2.67 7.67 -12.74
C VAL A 592 1.36 6.86 -12.68
N THR A 593 0.70 6.84 -11.53
CA THR A 593 -0.54 6.06 -11.32
C THR A 593 -1.71 6.65 -12.10
N GLU A 594 -1.85 7.98 -12.11
CA GLU A 594 -2.95 8.67 -12.79
C GLU A 594 -2.75 8.69 -14.32
N VAL A 595 -1.52 8.91 -14.78
CA VAL A 595 -1.21 8.93 -16.22
C VAL A 595 -1.33 7.53 -16.85
N LYS A 596 -1.20 6.46 -16.04
CA LYS A 596 -1.17 5.06 -16.49
C LYS A 596 -0.31 4.85 -17.75
N PRO A 597 0.95 5.32 -17.77
CA PRO A 597 1.79 5.30 -18.97
C PRO A 597 2.14 3.87 -19.42
N PHE A 598 2.01 2.88 -18.53
CA PHE A 598 2.37 1.50 -18.78
C PHE A 598 1.13 0.60 -18.88
N ARG A 599 1.06 -0.23 -19.93
CA ARG A 599 -0.01 -1.24 -20.11
C ARG A 599 0.10 -2.44 -19.17
N SER A 600 1.22 -2.59 -18.47
CA SER A 600 1.44 -3.74 -17.60
C SER A 600 2.29 -3.39 -16.39
N GLN A 601 1.91 -3.90 -15.23
CA GLN A 601 2.61 -3.73 -13.96
C GLN A 601 4.10 -4.12 -14.02
N LYS A 602 4.42 -5.17 -14.79
CA LYS A 602 5.81 -5.59 -15.02
C LYS A 602 6.68 -4.47 -15.61
N ALA A 603 6.14 -3.77 -16.61
CA ALA A 603 6.85 -2.69 -17.29
C ALA A 603 7.05 -1.48 -16.35
N GLU A 604 6.06 -1.21 -15.50
CA GLU A 604 6.15 -0.19 -14.46
C GLU A 604 7.27 -0.49 -13.45
N PHE A 605 7.38 -1.73 -12.95
CA PHE A 605 8.49 -2.12 -12.06
C PHE A 605 9.86 -2.02 -12.74
N LEU A 606 9.97 -2.37 -14.03
CA LEU A 606 11.21 -2.19 -14.79
C LEU A 606 11.56 -0.71 -15.00
N PHE A 607 10.56 0.12 -15.26
CA PHE A 607 10.75 1.57 -15.33
C PHE A 607 11.32 2.12 -14.03
N TYR A 608 10.74 1.76 -12.88
CA TYR A 608 11.26 2.15 -11.57
C TYR A 608 12.67 1.63 -11.30
N THR A 609 13.00 0.42 -11.76
CA THR A 609 14.36 -0.14 -11.68
C THR A 609 15.36 0.73 -12.45
N ILE A 610 15.05 1.06 -13.72
CA ILE A 610 15.92 1.87 -14.58
C ILE A 610 16.06 3.29 -14.02
N LEU A 611 14.94 3.88 -13.60
CA LEU A 611 14.91 5.21 -13.00
C LEU A 611 15.82 5.26 -11.76
N ALA A 612 15.69 4.29 -10.85
CA ALA A 612 16.50 4.25 -9.64
C ALA A 612 17.99 4.05 -9.92
N VAL A 613 18.36 3.16 -10.86
CA VAL A 613 19.76 2.97 -11.27
C VAL A 613 20.33 4.26 -11.88
N GLY A 614 19.58 4.91 -12.77
CA GLY A 614 19.98 6.18 -13.37
C GLY A 614 20.16 7.29 -12.33
N THR A 615 19.22 7.39 -11.38
CA THR A 615 19.28 8.39 -10.31
C THR A 615 20.43 8.15 -9.33
N MET A 616 20.73 6.90 -8.98
CA MET A 616 21.89 6.59 -8.11
C MET A 616 23.23 6.78 -8.82
N THR A 617 23.27 6.56 -10.14
CA THR A 617 24.45 6.91 -10.96
C THR A 617 24.67 8.42 -11.00
N LEU A 618 23.60 9.20 -11.14
CA LEU A 618 23.65 10.66 -11.04
C LEU A 618 24.09 11.12 -9.64
N PHE A 619 23.54 10.51 -8.59
CA PHE A 619 23.91 10.80 -7.20
C PHE A 619 25.40 10.58 -6.95
N MET A 620 25.95 9.46 -7.44
CA MET A 620 27.40 9.22 -7.41
C MET A 620 28.21 10.28 -8.17
N ALA A 621 27.76 10.67 -9.37
CA ALA A 621 28.44 11.72 -10.13
C ALA A 621 28.43 13.08 -9.38
N ILE A 622 27.34 13.40 -8.68
CA ILE A 622 27.26 14.59 -7.82
C ILE A 622 28.25 14.50 -6.66
N ILE A 623 28.30 13.36 -5.97
CA ILE A 623 29.21 13.15 -4.82
C ILE A 623 30.68 13.27 -5.26
N THR A 624 31.07 12.69 -6.40
CA THR A 624 32.46 12.78 -6.88
C THR A 624 32.93 14.19 -7.23
N ARG A 625 31.99 15.10 -7.52
CA ARG A 625 32.27 16.53 -7.77
C ARG A 625 32.20 17.38 -6.51
N TYR A 626 31.65 16.82 -5.44
CA TYR A 626 31.55 17.46 -4.16
C TYR A 626 32.85 17.15 -3.41
N ASP A 627 33.70 18.16 -3.17
CA ASP A 627 34.97 17.95 -2.47
C ASP A 627 34.69 17.33 -1.08
N LEU A 628 34.94 16.01 -1.01
CA LEU A 628 34.99 15.25 0.23
C LEU A 628 36.13 15.76 1.13
N GLU A 629 36.99 16.67 0.66
CA GLU A 629 37.98 17.35 1.51
C GLU A 629 37.33 18.16 2.64
N SER A 630 36.06 18.57 2.50
CA SER A 630 35.28 19.14 3.61
C SER A 630 34.83 18.10 4.66
N GLU A 631 34.95 16.80 4.40
CA GLU A 631 34.72 15.72 5.39
C GLU A 631 35.92 15.54 6.33
N LYS A 632 37.11 16.10 6.03
CA LYS A 632 38.18 16.19 7.03
C LYS A 632 37.82 17.34 7.96
N PRO A 633 37.49 17.07 9.24
CA PRO A 633 37.31 18.17 10.18
C PRO A 633 38.57 19.05 10.14
N SER A 634 38.37 20.38 10.10
CA SER A 634 39.45 21.38 10.16
C SER A 634 40.27 21.32 11.46
N THR A 635 39.86 20.45 12.37
CA THR A 635 40.65 19.95 13.49
C THR A 635 40.89 18.46 13.24
N PRO A 636 42.13 17.96 13.35
CA PRO A 636 42.38 16.53 13.23
C PRO A 636 41.41 15.78 14.15
N LYS A 637 40.80 14.71 13.64
CA LYS A 637 40.19 13.69 14.50
C LYS A 637 41.28 13.27 15.47
N ILE A 638 41.31 13.83 16.69
CA ILE A 638 41.99 13.18 17.80
C ILE A 638 41.34 11.81 17.83
N ALA A 639 42.18 10.80 17.55
CA ALA A 639 41.80 9.42 17.37
C ALA A 639 40.68 9.03 18.34
N THR A 640 39.71 8.28 17.83
CA THR A 640 38.84 7.44 18.64
C THR A 640 39.70 6.74 19.69
N SER A 641 39.70 7.27 20.92
CA SER A 641 40.28 6.57 22.05
C SER A 641 39.33 5.44 22.39
N TYR A 642 39.62 4.26 21.83
CA TYR A 642 39.16 3.04 22.44
C TYR A 642 39.73 3.03 23.86
N LEU A 643 38.84 3.06 24.85
CA LEU A 643 39.19 2.81 26.24
C LEU A 643 39.88 1.43 26.29
N ALA A 644 41.11 1.37 26.81
CA ALA A 644 41.65 0.12 27.31
C ALA A 644 40.68 -0.42 28.38
N VAL A 645 40.58 -1.75 28.49
CA VAL A 645 39.66 -2.47 29.39
C VAL A 645 39.78 -2.02 30.85
N ASP A 646 40.87 -1.35 31.23
CA ASP A 646 41.14 -0.86 32.59
C ASP A 646 40.98 0.66 32.79
N GLY A 647 40.35 1.40 31.87
CA GLY A 647 39.89 2.77 32.12
C GLY A 647 40.97 3.86 32.18
N THR A 648 42.19 3.60 31.72
CA THR A 648 43.24 4.63 31.60
C THR A 648 43.26 5.29 30.21
N PRO A 649 43.42 6.63 30.12
CA PRO A 649 43.56 7.32 28.84
C PRO A 649 44.98 7.13 28.28
N LEU A 650 45.11 6.47 27.12
CA LEU A 650 46.35 6.43 26.36
C LEU A 650 46.53 7.74 25.59
N VAL A 651 47.47 8.57 26.02
CA VAL A 651 47.95 9.75 25.28
C VAL A 651 49.11 9.30 24.40
N PHE A 652 48.92 9.25 23.08
CA PHE A 652 50.04 9.24 22.13
C PHE A 652 50.34 10.69 21.76
N GLY A 653 51.54 11.14 22.13
CA GLY A 653 51.97 12.52 21.98
C GLY A 653 52.40 12.86 20.55
N GLU A 654 52.26 14.15 20.23
CA GLU A 654 53.17 14.87 19.34
C GLU A 654 53.70 16.07 20.13
N SER A 655 55.03 16.18 20.15
CA SER A 655 55.78 17.26 20.78
C SER A 655 55.49 18.59 20.09
N LEU A 656 55.05 19.57 20.86
CA LEU A 656 55.19 20.98 20.50
C LEU A 656 56.67 21.36 20.69
N GLY A 657 57.37 21.61 19.59
CA GLY A 657 58.64 22.32 19.57
C GLY A 657 58.40 23.78 19.17
N ASP A 658 58.96 24.65 19.99
CA ASP A 658 59.13 26.12 19.95
C ASP A 658 58.76 26.91 18.68
#